data_AF-A0A9E2ILZ7-F1
#
_entry.id   AF-A0A9E2ILZ7-F1
#
_cell.length_a   1.000
_cell.length_b   1.000
_cell.length_c   1.000
_cell.angle_alpha   90.00
_cell.angle_beta   90.00
_cell.angle_gamma   90.00
#
_symmetry.space_group_name_H-M   'P 1'
#
loop_
_entity.id
_entity.type
_entity.pdbx_description
1 polymer ?
#
loop_
_entity_poly.entity_id
_entity_poly.type
_entity_poly.pdbx_seq_one_letter_code
_entity_poly.pdbx_strand_id
1 'polypeptide(L)'
;MELESAYRKPIIGGNLKREFKHGQTRKLIFEIAEELQNNPVDPDKVDVFIAPSEVYLSEAARAISELEAEGKLPKGFIKLGAQNVARRDKLGAFSGQHATATQLKEMKVSHVIIGHSEVRHGSNEDTEDMRFQESNKVINAKVRAAIAAGLTPVLAFGEDAQERASGREFSLVRRQITESLSGISKEEMLSSGLVLAYEPVWAIGAQALRAASKEEADSMQRFVRSIILELFGPEVAQTIRIQYGGSVKADNAASLIAQASIDGGLIGGAAKKAETFLPIVHAFAAMQKVPAPLTGRSLYDALKASGLGKIVARGNKEFRDHDFGKSAVTMCTNIRTPLSLDGIMQAAKETNSVAILQQAISEFDYTWPNGYSPDNVYRFAEEAHQAAARNNFSDYILKADHVTVKVDKAFLKDQGAQDQLATLLETILTATTNTEREAIFAAAYENKDFMANDNIKNAMKVLKKAVEHTKATVAAGYTIFALDASFMPARLNILATAFLAGFIPANASIEAEVGEIGNEDNSTVADALEFITGIRYQETIQRDPKTNAIVYSELVKENNQPVVVSRIKGLLDHGITIDRLAINNGTSHGNNYDKEGNPIQTKMNIRMTQAIAEALKPFGIEIVQHGVTGTPLSVLPQLRAAGIASAHVGTHWQNIVWDTLTEKAKEDPTIQALVNRIRTTLVEKYGKNYKVTSLTPSPEEDKVLHAKNLAKLIGKD
;
A
#
# COMPACT_ATOMS: atom_id res chain seq x y z
N MET A 1 -18.46 6.23 13.30
CA MET A 1 -17.26 6.69 14.02
C MET A 1 -16.26 7.05 12.93
N GLU A 2 -15.98 8.34 12.75
CA GLU A 2 -15.09 8.86 11.71
C GLU A 2 -13.71 8.23 11.89
N LEU A 3 -13.28 7.40 10.94
CA LEU A 3 -11.90 6.90 10.90
C LEU A 3 -11.09 7.94 10.13
N GLU A 4 -10.70 9.01 10.82
CA GLU A 4 -9.62 9.89 10.38
C GLU A 4 -8.38 9.03 10.13
N SER A 5 -7.66 9.29 9.04
CA SER A 5 -6.36 8.68 8.77
C SER A 5 -5.48 8.85 10.01
N ALA A 6 -5.02 7.76 10.63
CA ALA A 6 -4.27 7.85 11.87
C ALA A 6 -2.91 8.53 11.63
N TYR A 7 -2.88 9.86 11.80
CA TYR A 7 -1.67 10.64 11.96
C TYR A 7 -0.92 10.08 13.18
N ARG A 8 0.21 9.40 12.94
CA ARG A 8 1.11 8.97 14.00
C ARG A 8 1.96 10.17 14.40
N LYS A 9 1.57 10.82 15.49
CA LYS A 9 2.32 11.93 16.08
C LYS A 9 3.80 11.52 16.23
N PRO A 10 4.74 12.25 15.58
CA PRO A 10 6.15 11.94 15.65
C PRO A 10 6.67 11.88 17.09
N ILE A 11 7.64 11.00 17.34
CA ILE A 11 8.31 10.90 18.66
C ILE A 11 9.83 10.99 18.55
N ILE A 12 10.42 11.94 19.27
CA ILE A 12 11.86 12.17 19.32
C ILE A 12 12.41 11.82 20.70
N GLY A 13 13.31 10.84 20.74
CA GLY A 13 14.01 10.43 21.94
C GLY A 13 15.48 10.85 21.92
N GLY A 14 15.93 11.65 22.88
CA GLY A 14 17.35 11.95 23.06
C GLY A 14 18.03 10.92 23.95
N ASN A 15 18.78 9.98 23.37
CA ASN A 15 19.61 9.03 24.11
C ASN A 15 20.99 9.65 24.42
N LEU A 16 21.19 10.13 25.64
CA LEU A 16 22.44 10.82 26.03
C LEU A 16 23.64 9.87 26.22
N LYS A 17 23.39 8.56 26.23
CA LYS A 17 24.37 7.50 26.51
C LYS A 17 25.16 7.77 27.80
N ARG A 18 26.37 7.20 27.92
CA ARG A 18 27.26 7.34 29.08
C ARG A 18 28.31 8.45 28.88
N GLU A 19 27.87 9.68 28.60
CA GLU A 19 28.81 10.80 28.33
C GLU A 19 28.75 11.98 29.29
N PHE A 20 27.65 12.12 30.03
CA PHE A 20 27.43 13.30 30.85
C PHE A 20 28.06 13.13 32.24
N LYS A 21 28.61 14.23 32.75
CA LYS A 21 29.03 14.41 34.15
C LYS A 21 27.91 15.13 34.93
N HIS A 22 28.03 15.16 36.24
CA HIS A 22 27.10 15.86 37.12
C HIS A 22 26.85 17.31 36.67
N GLY A 23 25.60 17.74 36.70
CA GLY A 23 25.19 19.09 36.31
C GLY A 23 25.03 19.31 34.80
N GLN A 24 25.65 18.48 33.94
CA GLN A 24 25.55 18.64 32.49
C GLN A 24 24.15 18.26 31.99
N THR A 25 23.48 17.29 32.61
CA THR A 25 22.11 16.88 32.26
C THR A 25 21.14 18.02 32.56
N ARG A 26 21.23 18.61 33.76
CA ARG A 26 20.48 19.81 34.11
C ARG A 26 20.77 20.95 33.14
N LYS A 27 22.03 21.24 32.86
CA LYS A 27 22.43 22.33 31.96
C LYS A 27 21.77 22.17 30.58
N LEU A 28 21.83 20.98 29.97
CA LEU A 28 21.19 20.69 28.69
C LEU A 28 19.68 20.94 28.71
N ILE A 29 18.98 20.48 29.76
CA ILE A 29 17.53 20.66 29.88
C ILE A 29 17.17 22.16 29.98
N PHE A 30 17.97 22.94 30.70
CA PHE A 30 17.81 24.39 30.79
C PHE A 30 18.06 25.09 29.45
N GLU A 31 19.12 24.71 28.73
CA GLU A 31 19.41 25.25 27.39
C GLU A 31 18.28 24.94 26.40
N ILE A 32 17.73 23.72 26.43
CA ILE A 32 16.58 23.35 25.59
C ILE A 32 15.36 24.21 25.95
N ALA A 33 15.06 24.42 27.23
CA ALA A 33 13.92 25.24 27.64
C ALA A 33 14.09 26.72 27.27
N GLU A 34 15.29 27.27 27.38
CA GLU A 34 15.61 28.64 26.92
C GLU A 34 15.42 28.79 25.41
N GLU A 35 15.93 27.85 24.62
CA GLU A 35 15.79 27.90 23.17
C GLU A 35 14.33 27.72 22.72
N LEU A 36 13.54 26.88 23.40
CA LEU A 36 12.10 26.72 23.16
C LEU A 36 11.26 27.98 23.47
N GLN A 37 11.73 28.87 24.35
CA GLN A 37 11.06 30.16 24.56
C GLN A 37 11.22 31.09 23.36
N ASN A 38 12.39 31.02 22.70
CA ASN A 38 12.69 31.82 21.52
C ASN A 38 12.10 31.22 20.24
N ASN A 39 12.09 29.89 20.15
CA ASN A 39 11.59 29.13 19.02
C ASN A 39 10.65 28.01 19.51
N PRO A 40 9.37 28.33 19.75
CA PRO A 40 8.44 27.36 20.32
C PRO A 40 8.13 26.22 19.35
N VAL A 41 8.01 25.02 19.91
CA VAL A 41 7.50 23.83 19.23
C VAL A 41 6.12 23.53 19.78
N ASP A 42 5.14 23.30 18.91
CA ASP A 42 3.80 22.88 19.31
C ASP A 42 3.86 21.47 19.95
N PRO A 43 3.52 21.34 21.26
CA PRO A 43 3.49 20.07 21.96
C PRO A 43 2.55 19.04 21.32
N ASP A 44 1.55 19.45 20.55
CA ASP A 44 0.60 18.55 19.90
C ASP A 44 1.14 17.96 18.59
N LYS A 45 2.25 18.50 18.07
CA LYS A 45 2.88 18.05 16.81
C LYS A 45 4.00 17.04 16.99
N VAL A 46 4.61 16.95 18.18
CA VAL A 46 5.71 16.02 18.43
C VAL A 46 5.79 15.63 19.90
N ASP A 47 6.04 14.35 20.18
CA ASP A 47 6.39 13.88 21.52
C ASP A 47 7.91 13.91 21.69
N VAL A 48 8.40 14.45 22.81
CA VAL A 48 9.85 14.53 23.10
C VAL A 48 10.16 13.83 24.43
N PHE A 49 11.22 13.03 24.46
CA PHE A 49 11.79 12.53 25.70
C PHE A 49 13.32 12.61 25.71
N ILE A 50 13.92 12.72 26.91
CA ILE A 50 15.38 12.67 27.09
C ILE A 50 15.71 11.54 28.06
N ALA A 51 16.66 10.68 27.68
CA ALA A 51 17.14 9.55 28.45
C ALA A 51 18.59 9.78 28.91
N PRO A 52 18.82 10.37 30.10
CA PRO A 52 20.16 10.49 30.68
C PRO A 52 20.64 9.16 31.26
N SER A 53 21.93 9.10 31.65
CA SER A 53 22.44 8.01 32.48
C SER A 53 21.60 7.86 33.75
N GLU A 54 21.43 6.62 34.23
CA GLU A 54 20.59 6.28 35.38
C GLU A 54 20.92 7.12 36.64
N VAL A 55 22.20 7.39 36.88
CA VAL A 55 22.70 8.22 38.00
C VAL A 55 22.24 9.68 37.96
N TYR A 56 21.74 10.18 36.83
CA TYR A 56 21.27 11.55 36.65
C TYR A 56 19.75 11.66 36.42
N LEU A 57 18.98 10.57 36.56
CA LEU A 57 17.52 10.59 36.38
C LEU A 57 16.84 11.56 37.35
N SER A 58 17.21 11.53 38.64
CA SER A 58 16.64 12.44 39.65
C SER A 58 16.98 13.91 39.37
N GLU A 59 18.21 14.19 38.91
CA GLU A 59 18.65 15.53 38.51
C GLU A 59 17.79 16.05 37.34
N ALA A 60 17.57 15.22 36.33
CA ALA A 60 16.74 15.53 35.17
C ALA A 60 15.26 15.75 35.54
N ALA A 61 14.69 14.85 36.35
CA ALA A 61 13.31 14.97 36.83
C ALA A 61 13.06 16.29 37.56
N ARG A 62 14.02 16.69 38.41
CA ARG A 62 13.96 17.97 39.14
C ARG A 62 14.07 19.16 38.20
N ALA A 63 15.02 19.13 37.26
CA ALA A 63 15.20 20.22 36.28
C ALA A 63 13.94 20.45 35.44
N ILE A 64 13.32 19.36 34.93
CA ILE A 64 12.05 19.44 34.18
C ILE A 64 10.94 20.03 35.05
N SER A 65 10.75 19.49 36.27
CA SER A 65 9.67 19.95 37.17
C SER A 65 9.83 21.42 37.56
N GLU A 66 11.06 21.90 37.75
CA GLU A 66 11.38 23.29 38.06
C GLU A 66 11.02 24.23 36.91
N LEU A 67 11.44 23.90 35.68
CA LEU A 67 11.14 24.71 34.50
C LEU A 67 9.64 24.73 34.17
N GLU A 68 8.93 23.62 34.38
CA GLU A 68 7.47 23.57 34.25
C GLU A 68 6.77 24.44 35.30
N ALA A 69 7.22 24.41 36.56
CA ALA A 69 6.65 25.23 37.64
C ALA A 69 6.89 26.73 37.41
N GLU A 70 8.00 27.10 36.80
CA GLU A 70 8.34 28.47 36.42
C GLU A 70 7.64 28.95 35.13
N GLY A 71 6.89 28.08 34.45
CA GLY A 71 6.25 28.39 33.17
C GLY A 71 7.25 28.57 32.02
N LYS A 72 8.50 28.15 32.21
CA LYS A 72 9.59 28.23 31.22
C LYS A 72 9.59 27.07 30.24
N LEU A 73 8.90 25.99 30.58
CA LEU A 73 8.70 24.80 29.75
C LEU A 73 7.22 24.40 29.82
N PRO A 74 6.55 24.13 28.68
CA PRO A 74 5.19 23.62 28.72
C PRO A 74 5.13 22.28 29.45
N LYS A 75 4.13 22.12 30.32
CA LYS A 75 3.96 20.92 31.13
C LYS A 75 3.88 19.66 30.25
N GLY A 76 4.75 18.69 30.53
CA GLY A 76 4.81 17.42 29.82
C GLY A 76 5.46 17.46 28.44
N PHE A 77 6.03 18.61 28.02
CA PHE A 77 6.69 18.73 26.72
C PHE A 77 7.94 17.84 26.62
N ILE A 78 8.85 17.97 27.59
CA ILE A 78 10.00 17.06 27.71
C ILE A 78 9.66 15.98 28.72
N LYS A 79 9.47 14.76 28.22
CA LYS A 79 9.26 13.59 29.07
C LYS A 79 10.60 13.00 29.52
N LEU A 80 10.64 12.41 30.72
CA LEU A 80 11.85 11.72 31.20
C LEU A 80 11.88 10.28 30.70
N GLY A 81 13.01 9.87 30.12
CA GLY A 81 13.30 8.51 29.71
C GLY A 81 14.43 7.87 30.54
N ALA A 82 14.47 6.54 30.59
CA ALA A 82 15.61 5.77 31.09
C ALA A 82 16.29 5.00 29.95
N GLN A 83 17.59 4.73 30.09
CA GLN A 83 18.37 4.01 29.08
C GLN A 83 18.29 2.48 29.20
N ASN A 84 17.84 1.96 30.35
CA ASN A 84 17.61 0.53 30.59
C ASN A 84 16.67 0.33 31.81
N VAL A 85 16.25 -0.92 32.05
CA VAL A 85 15.46 -1.34 33.22
C VAL A 85 15.83 -2.76 33.64
N ALA A 86 15.65 -3.09 34.93
CA ALA A 86 15.80 -4.46 35.40
C ALA A 86 14.81 -5.40 34.70
N ARG A 87 15.27 -6.62 34.45
CA ARG A 87 14.46 -7.71 33.86
C ARG A 87 13.25 -8.10 34.72
N ARG A 88 13.36 -7.94 36.04
CA ARG A 88 12.32 -8.30 37.00
C ARG A 88 11.92 -7.06 37.76
N ASP A 89 10.62 -6.80 37.83
CA ASP A 89 10.06 -5.73 38.65
C ASP A 89 9.91 -6.19 40.11
N LYS A 90 11.04 -6.55 40.73
CA LYS A 90 11.09 -7.06 42.10
C LYS A 90 12.32 -6.51 42.82
N LEU A 91 12.10 -5.89 43.98
CA LEU A 91 13.17 -5.50 44.89
C LEU A 91 13.85 -6.74 45.51
N GLY A 92 15.17 -6.70 45.68
CA GLY A 92 15.92 -7.81 46.28
C GLY A 92 17.43 -7.69 46.11
N ALA A 93 18.13 -8.80 46.40
CA ALA A 93 19.58 -8.90 46.31
C ALA A 93 20.07 -8.97 44.85
N PHE A 94 20.01 -7.82 44.16
CA PHE A 94 20.37 -7.64 42.76
C PHE A 94 21.43 -6.52 42.59
N SER A 95 22.49 -6.56 43.39
CA SER A 95 23.54 -5.53 43.41
C SER A 95 24.10 -5.27 42.01
N GLY A 96 24.13 -4.00 41.60
CA GLY A 96 24.64 -3.55 40.30
C GLY A 96 23.68 -3.72 39.12
N GLN A 97 22.46 -4.23 39.33
CA GLN A 97 21.42 -4.22 38.30
C GLN A 97 20.76 -2.83 38.18
N HIS A 98 20.20 -2.56 36.99
CA HIS A 98 19.39 -1.37 36.73
C HIS A 98 18.19 -1.26 37.67
N ALA A 99 17.66 -0.04 37.82
CA ALA A 99 16.41 0.21 38.52
C ALA A 99 15.26 -0.64 37.98
N THR A 100 14.37 -1.05 38.88
CA THR A 100 13.11 -1.73 38.53
C THR A 100 12.15 -0.79 37.81
N ALA A 101 11.18 -1.35 37.07
CA ALA A 101 10.23 -0.56 36.31
C ALA A 101 9.37 0.31 37.25
N THR A 102 9.00 -0.21 38.41
CA THR A 102 8.30 0.54 39.46
C THR A 102 9.16 1.69 40.02
N GLN A 103 10.45 1.47 40.29
CA GLN A 103 11.35 2.55 40.75
C GLN A 103 11.50 3.67 39.71
N LEU A 104 11.60 3.31 38.42
CA LEU A 104 11.63 4.29 37.35
C LEU A 104 10.32 5.09 37.30
N LYS A 105 9.17 4.42 37.42
CA LYS A 105 7.85 5.07 37.44
C LYS A 105 7.72 6.08 38.59
N GLU A 106 8.19 5.73 39.78
CA GLU A 106 8.20 6.63 40.95
C GLU A 106 9.06 7.89 40.72
N MET A 107 10.14 7.77 39.96
CA MET A 107 10.97 8.91 39.53
C MET A 107 10.34 9.73 38.37
N LYS A 108 9.06 9.49 38.05
CA LYS A 108 8.34 10.10 36.92
C LYS A 108 8.96 9.80 35.55
N VAL A 109 9.74 8.72 35.44
CA VAL A 109 10.14 8.20 34.14
C VAL A 109 8.90 7.73 33.40
N SER A 110 8.85 8.02 32.11
CA SER A 110 7.72 7.70 31.24
C SER A 110 8.12 6.72 30.14
N HIS A 111 9.34 6.84 29.62
CA HIS A 111 9.87 6.01 28.53
C HIS A 111 11.08 5.21 29.01
N VAL A 112 11.30 4.04 28.45
CA VAL A 112 12.52 3.27 28.71
C VAL A 112 13.04 2.63 27.44
N ILE A 113 14.31 2.92 27.11
CA ILE A 113 15.01 2.28 26.01
C ILE A 113 15.36 0.86 26.44
N ILE A 114 15.01 -0.13 25.62
CA ILE A 114 15.25 -1.55 25.91
C ILE A 114 15.85 -2.20 24.67
N GLY A 115 16.94 -2.95 24.85
CA GLY A 115 17.56 -3.70 23.75
C GLY A 115 18.35 -2.83 22.77
N HIS A 116 18.88 -1.69 23.21
CA HIS A 116 19.77 -0.86 22.39
C HIS A 116 20.97 -1.69 21.88
N SER A 117 21.41 -1.41 20.66
CA SER A 117 22.52 -2.13 19.99
C SER A 117 23.77 -2.28 20.88
N GLU A 118 24.13 -1.24 21.64
CA GLU A 118 25.27 -1.25 22.57
C GLU A 118 25.14 -2.25 23.73
N VAL A 119 23.92 -2.58 24.17
CA VAL A 119 23.70 -3.63 25.19
C VAL A 119 23.52 -5.02 24.55
N ARG A 120 23.15 -5.10 23.28
CA ARG A 120 23.09 -6.38 22.55
C ARG A 120 24.47 -6.89 22.15
N HIS A 121 25.33 -5.99 21.67
CA HIS A 121 26.61 -6.35 21.03
C HIS A 121 27.85 -5.89 21.82
N GLY A 122 27.70 -5.06 22.86
CA GLY A 122 28.80 -4.42 23.58
C GLY A 122 29.17 -3.05 22.99
N SER A 123 29.99 -2.26 23.71
CA SER A 123 30.53 -1.00 23.19
C SER A 123 31.80 -1.24 22.38
N ASN A 124 31.81 -0.80 21.13
CA ASN A 124 32.84 -1.08 20.12
C ASN A 124 34.25 -0.51 20.40
N GLU A 125 34.48 0.16 21.53
CA GLU A 125 35.77 0.77 21.83
C GLU A 125 36.75 -0.20 22.50
N ASP A 126 36.27 -1.27 23.14
CA ASP A 126 37.10 -2.33 23.72
C ASP A 126 36.40 -3.69 23.61
N THR A 127 36.99 -4.64 22.88
CA THR A 127 36.45 -6.00 22.65
C THR A 127 36.38 -6.86 23.93
N GLU A 128 36.86 -6.35 25.06
CA GLU A 128 36.75 -6.99 26.38
C GLU A 128 35.43 -6.68 27.10
N ASP A 129 34.67 -5.64 26.70
CA ASP A 129 33.39 -5.29 27.36
C ASP A 129 32.17 -6.05 26.79
N MET A 130 32.33 -7.38 26.64
CA MET A 130 31.30 -8.33 26.21
C MET A 130 30.22 -8.59 27.27
N ARG A 131 30.20 -7.82 28.37
CA ARG A 131 29.45 -8.12 29.60
C ARG A 131 27.94 -7.96 29.49
N PHE A 132 27.41 -7.35 28.42
CA PHE A 132 26.01 -6.93 28.38
C PHE A 132 25.11 -7.72 27.44
N GLN A 133 25.60 -8.65 26.61
CA GLN A 133 24.86 -9.36 25.53
C GLN A 133 23.40 -9.74 25.86
N GLU A 134 22.49 -8.79 25.69
CA GLU A 134 21.09 -8.99 26.06
C GLU A 134 20.40 -9.83 24.98
N SER A 135 20.11 -11.09 25.30
CA SER A 135 19.29 -11.94 24.45
C SER A 135 17.86 -11.39 24.30
N ASN A 136 17.18 -11.73 23.20
CA ASN A 136 15.77 -11.37 22.99
C ASN A 136 14.85 -11.82 24.15
N LYS A 137 15.19 -12.93 24.82
CA LYS A 137 14.45 -13.41 26.01
C LYS A 137 14.60 -12.48 27.23
N VAL A 138 15.78 -11.88 27.42
CA VAL A 138 16.00 -10.87 28.47
C VAL A 138 15.25 -9.60 28.13
N ILE A 139 15.31 -9.18 26.87
CA ILE A 139 14.65 -7.99 26.34
C ILE A 139 13.13 -8.12 26.45
N ASN A 140 12.55 -9.24 26.05
CA ASN A 140 11.12 -9.52 26.23
C ASN A 140 10.67 -9.36 27.70
N ALA A 141 11.44 -9.94 28.63
CA ALA A 141 11.11 -9.83 30.04
C ALA A 141 11.18 -8.38 30.55
N LYS A 142 12.11 -7.56 30.04
CA LYS A 142 12.17 -6.12 30.34
C LYS A 142 11.00 -5.34 29.72
N VAL A 143 10.65 -5.63 28.46
CA VAL A 143 9.49 -5.01 27.80
C VAL A 143 8.23 -5.28 28.61
N ARG A 144 7.99 -6.54 28.99
CA ARG A 144 6.84 -6.92 29.81
C ARG A 144 6.84 -6.25 31.19
N ALA A 145 8.00 -6.15 31.84
CA ALA A 145 8.13 -5.44 33.12
C ALA A 145 7.79 -3.95 32.98
N ALA A 146 8.25 -3.29 31.91
CA ALA A 146 7.94 -1.90 31.62
C ALA A 146 6.44 -1.68 31.34
N ILE A 147 5.83 -2.52 30.52
CA ILE A 147 4.38 -2.45 30.23
C ILE A 147 3.56 -2.64 31.52
N ALA A 148 3.90 -3.64 32.34
CA ALA A 148 3.19 -3.92 33.59
C ALA A 148 3.25 -2.76 34.60
N ALA A 149 4.36 -2.00 34.62
CA ALA A 149 4.51 -0.81 35.46
C ALA A 149 3.91 0.48 34.82
N GLY A 150 3.31 0.39 33.63
CA GLY A 150 2.75 1.53 32.92
C GLY A 150 3.82 2.52 32.39
N LEU A 151 5.01 2.01 32.06
CA LEU A 151 6.02 2.74 31.29
C LEU A 151 5.85 2.43 29.80
N THR A 152 6.26 3.36 28.94
CA THR A 152 6.31 3.16 27.50
C THR A 152 7.67 2.56 27.10
N PRO A 153 7.71 1.30 26.63
CA PRO A 153 8.94 0.71 26.13
C PRO A 153 9.32 1.33 24.78
N VAL A 154 10.60 1.66 24.62
CA VAL A 154 11.23 1.99 23.34
C VAL A 154 12.13 0.81 22.99
N LEU A 155 11.56 -0.17 22.26
CA LEU A 155 12.23 -1.41 21.90
C LEU A 155 13.16 -1.16 20.70
N ALA A 156 14.46 -1.25 20.94
CA ALA A 156 15.48 -1.08 19.92
C ALA A 156 15.90 -2.43 19.32
N PHE A 157 16.15 -2.43 18.02
CA PHE A 157 16.44 -3.61 17.21
C PHE A 157 17.16 -3.20 15.93
N GLY A 158 17.87 -4.14 15.30
CA GLY A 158 18.57 -3.91 14.06
C GLY A 158 19.70 -4.91 13.81
N GLU A 159 20.20 -4.89 12.58
CA GLU A 159 21.22 -5.80 12.06
C GLU A 159 22.60 -5.15 11.97
N ASP A 160 23.65 -5.94 12.14
CA ASP A 160 25.03 -5.53 11.91
C ASP A 160 25.47 -5.65 10.43
N ALA A 161 26.71 -5.22 10.16
CA ALA A 161 27.28 -5.23 8.81
C ALA A 161 27.42 -6.64 8.22
N GLN A 162 27.72 -7.65 9.05
CA GLN A 162 27.90 -9.03 8.61
C GLN A 162 26.55 -9.67 8.25
N GLU A 163 25.52 -9.40 9.05
CA GLU A 163 24.16 -9.88 8.84
C GLU A 163 23.56 -9.29 7.57
N ARG A 164 23.75 -7.99 7.32
CA ARG A 164 23.32 -7.35 6.07
C ARG A 164 24.11 -7.82 4.85
N ALA A 165 25.43 -7.94 4.96
CA ALA A 165 26.27 -8.43 3.85
C ALA A 165 25.94 -9.88 3.44
N SER A 166 25.32 -10.64 4.33
CA SER A 166 24.91 -12.03 4.08
C SER A 166 23.43 -12.21 3.74
N GLY A 167 22.69 -11.12 3.52
CA GLY A 167 21.26 -11.16 3.16
C GLY A 167 20.35 -11.66 4.28
N ARG A 168 20.78 -11.54 5.55
CA ARG A 168 20.05 -12.02 6.73
C ARG A 168 19.36 -10.90 7.52
N GLU A 169 19.40 -9.66 7.05
CA GLU A 169 18.84 -8.49 7.73
C GLU A 169 17.36 -8.68 8.09
N PHE A 170 16.54 -9.12 7.12
CA PHE A 170 15.10 -9.29 7.34
C PHE A 170 14.78 -10.46 8.28
N SER A 171 15.49 -11.58 8.15
CA SER A 171 15.25 -12.75 9.00
C SER A 171 15.68 -12.49 10.46
N LEU A 172 16.78 -11.76 10.65
CA LEU A 172 17.22 -11.32 11.97
C LEU A 172 16.25 -10.34 12.60
N VAL A 173 15.88 -9.27 11.89
CA VAL A 173 14.96 -8.24 12.41
C VAL A 173 13.63 -8.87 12.77
N ARG A 174 13.10 -9.76 11.92
CA ARG A 174 11.90 -10.55 12.25
C ARG A 174 12.07 -11.31 13.56
N ARG A 175 13.16 -12.06 13.73
CA ARG A 175 13.45 -12.81 14.96
C ARG A 175 13.55 -11.89 16.19
N GLN A 176 14.25 -10.76 16.08
CA GLN A 176 14.39 -9.80 17.18
C GLN A 176 13.01 -9.26 17.60
N ILE A 177 12.15 -8.89 16.66
CA ILE A 177 10.80 -8.38 16.94
C ILE A 177 9.89 -9.48 17.52
N THR A 178 9.78 -10.63 16.85
CA THR A 178 8.86 -11.71 17.27
C THR A 178 9.21 -12.26 18.64
N GLU A 179 10.50 -12.46 18.93
CA GLU A 179 10.94 -12.97 20.24
C GLU A 179 10.85 -11.90 21.33
N SER A 180 11.17 -10.63 21.04
CA SER A 180 11.11 -9.55 22.02
C SER A 180 9.67 -9.19 22.41
N LEU A 181 8.70 -9.39 21.51
CA LEU A 181 7.28 -9.11 21.75
C LEU A 181 6.46 -10.37 22.09
N SER A 182 7.11 -11.52 22.26
CA SER A 182 6.43 -12.79 22.53
C SER A 182 5.58 -12.74 23.81
N GLY A 183 4.33 -13.20 23.69
CA GLY A 183 3.38 -13.28 24.80
C GLY A 183 2.81 -11.95 25.29
N ILE A 184 2.98 -10.87 24.51
CA ILE A 184 2.26 -9.61 24.69
C ILE A 184 0.94 -9.71 23.89
N SER A 185 -0.17 -9.30 24.48
CA SER A 185 -1.49 -9.26 23.83
C SER A 185 -1.68 -8.03 22.95
N LYS A 186 -2.68 -8.06 22.06
CA LYS A 186 -3.06 -6.90 21.23
C LYS A 186 -3.45 -5.71 22.13
N GLU A 187 -4.17 -5.97 23.21
CA GLU A 187 -4.65 -4.97 24.17
C GLU A 187 -3.48 -4.31 24.92
N GLU A 188 -2.48 -5.09 25.33
CA GLU A 188 -1.24 -4.55 25.93
C GLU A 188 -0.45 -3.71 24.93
N MET A 189 -0.39 -4.12 23.65
CA MET A 189 0.26 -3.32 22.60
C MET A 189 -0.43 -1.96 22.41
N LEU A 190 -1.77 -1.94 22.33
CA LEU A 190 -2.54 -0.69 22.16
C LEU A 190 -2.43 0.25 23.36
N SER A 191 -2.43 -0.30 24.59
CA SER A 191 -2.45 0.50 25.82
C SER A 191 -1.06 0.94 26.31
N SER A 192 0.02 0.23 25.96
CA SER A 192 1.38 0.55 26.43
C SER A 192 2.02 1.78 25.77
N GLY A 193 1.54 2.17 24.58
CA GLY A 193 2.15 3.21 23.76
C GLY A 193 3.53 2.83 23.21
N LEU A 194 3.87 1.53 23.19
CA LEU A 194 5.16 0.98 22.80
C LEU A 194 5.68 1.58 21.49
N VAL A 195 6.98 1.88 21.47
CA VAL A 195 7.69 2.46 20.34
C VAL A 195 8.76 1.48 19.87
N LEU A 196 8.89 1.33 18.56
CA LEU A 196 9.93 0.53 17.92
C LEU A 196 11.05 1.46 17.46
N ALA A 197 12.32 1.14 17.71
CA ALA A 197 13.46 1.93 17.26
C ALA A 197 14.40 1.09 16.39
N TYR A 198 14.39 1.34 15.08
CA TYR A 198 15.26 0.64 14.13
C TYR A 198 16.66 1.26 14.14
N GLU A 199 17.67 0.47 14.53
CA GLU A 199 19.08 0.84 14.55
C GLU A 199 19.83 0.14 13.40
N PRO A 200 20.17 0.82 12.28
CA PRO A 200 21.03 0.22 11.26
C PRO A 200 22.48 0.14 11.81
N VAL A 201 22.80 -0.91 12.58
CA VAL A 201 24.10 -1.04 13.29
C VAL A 201 25.28 -0.98 12.30
N TRP A 202 25.08 -1.51 11.09
CA TRP A 202 26.02 -1.42 9.97
C TRP A 202 26.32 0.02 9.48
N ALA A 203 25.52 1.01 9.86
CA ALA A 203 25.61 2.41 9.45
C ALA A 203 25.87 3.38 10.62
N ILE A 204 26.11 2.88 11.84
CA ILE A 204 26.38 3.71 13.02
C ILE A 204 27.64 3.24 13.77
N GLY A 205 28.33 4.18 14.43
CA GLY A 205 29.54 3.90 15.22
C GLY A 205 30.79 3.64 14.40
N ALA A 206 31.86 3.15 15.05
CA ALA A 206 33.20 3.00 14.47
C ALA A 206 33.30 1.97 13.31
N GLN A 207 32.35 1.05 13.20
CA GLN A 207 32.29 0.04 12.14
C GLN A 207 31.32 0.41 11.01
N ALA A 208 30.79 1.64 11.02
CA ALA A 208 29.88 2.11 9.99
C ALA A 208 30.53 2.04 8.60
N LEU A 209 29.99 1.21 7.72
CA LEU A 209 30.51 1.07 6.36
C LEU A 209 30.20 2.30 5.50
N ARG A 210 29.00 2.84 5.69
CA ARG A 210 28.46 4.05 5.05
C ARG A 210 27.23 4.52 5.80
N ALA A 211 26.77 5.73 5.49
CA ALA A 211 25.46 6.18 5.94
C ALA A 211 24.35 5.34 5.28
N ALA A 212 23.31 5.00 6.04
CA ALA A 212 22.08 4.43 5.49
C ALA A 212 21.30 5.52 4.73
N SER A 213 20.77 5.17 3.56
CA SER A 213 19.89 6.08 2.84
C SER A 213 18.50 6.14 3.50
N LYS A 214 17.73 7.20 3.22
CA LYS A 214 16.36 7.34 3.73
C LYS A 214 15.44 6.22 3.22
N GLU A 215 15.68 5.75 2.00
CA GLU A 215 14.95 4.63 1.36
C GLU A 215 15.26 3.30 2.05
N GLU A 216 16.52 3.05 2.44
CA GLU A 216 16.89 1.84 3.18
C GLU A 216 16.28 1.81 4.58
N ALA A 217 16.25 2.97 5.26
CA ALA A 217 15.58 3.11 6.55
C ALA A 217 14.07 2.85 6.43
N ASP A 218 13.41 3.46 5.44
CA ASP A 218 11.97 3.25 5.21
C ASP A 218 11.64 1.82 4.80
N SER A 219 12.46 1.19 3.95
CA SER A 219 12.29 -0.22 3.53
C SER A 219 12.28 -1.18 4.72
N MET A 220 13.25 -1.07 5.63
CA MET A 220 13.29 -1.92 6.81
C MET A 220 12.10 -1.64 7.75
N GLN A 221 11.70 -0.38 7.92
CA GLN A 221 10.57 -0.05 8.77
C GLN A 221 9.21 -0.46 8.18
N ARG A 222 9.04 -0.43 6.84
CA ARG A 222 7.90 -1.06 6.15
C ARG A 222 7.82 -2.54 6.47
N PHE A 223 8.96 -3.24 6.40
CA PHE A 223 9.04 -4.65 6.76
C PHE A 223 8.68 -4.89 8.24
N VAL A 224 9.19 -4.09 9.17
CA VAL A 224 8.83 -4.16 10.59
C VAL A 224 7.33 -3.95 10.80
N ARG A 225 6.74 -2.97 10.12
CA ARG A 225 5.30 -2.72 10.20
C ARG A 225 4.48 -3.90 9.68
N SER A 226 4.96 -4.61 8.65
CA SER A 226 4.34 -5.85 8.16
C SER A 226 4.38 -6.98 9.21
N ILE A 227 5.45 -7.07 10.00
CA ILE A 227 5.55 -8.02 11.12
C ILE A 227 4.53 -7.65 12.21
N ILE A 228 4.38 -6.37 12.54
CA ILE A 228 3.39 -5.94 13.54
C ILE A 228 1.96 -6.19 13.06
N LEU A 229 1.69 -5.98 11.77
CA LEU A 229 0.41 -6.32 11.14
C LEU A 229 0.10 -7.82 11.28
N GLU A 230 1.10 -8.67 11.01
CA GLU A 230 0.98 -10.13 11.14
C GLU A 230 0.73 -10.57 12.58
N LEU A 231 1.46 -9.99 13.56
CA LEU A 231 1.40 -10.41 14.96
C LEU A 231 0.19 -9.85 15.73
N PHE A 232 -0.24 -8.63 15.43
CA PHE A 232 -1.19 -7.88 16.26
C PHE A 232 -2.37 -7.28 15.48
N GLY A 233 -2.37 -7.40 14.15
CA GLY A 233 -3.43 -6.91 13.29
C GLY A 233 -3.29 -5.42 12.89
N PRO A 234 -4.20 -4.94 12.03
CA PRO A 234 -4.08 -3.64 11.35
C PRO A 234 -4.14 -2.44 12.29
N GLU A 235 -4.96 -2.52 13.34
CA GLU A 235 -5.13 -1.45 14.32
C GLU A 235 -3.82 -1.11 15.03
N VAL A 236 -3.07 -2.12 15.48
CA VAL A 236 -1.75 -1.91 16.11
C VAL A 236 -0.74 -1.45 15.07
N ALA A 237 -0.71 -2.04 13.89
CA ALA A 237 0.24 -1.67 12.83
C ALA A 237 0.08 -0.21 12.36
N GLN A 238 -1.15 0.32 12.39
CA GLN A 238 -1.46 1.71 11.99
C GLN A 238 -1.12 2.74 13.06
N THR A 239 -1.17 2.35 14.35
CA THR A 239 -0.96 3.25 15.50
C THR A 239 0.45 3.20 16.06
N ILE A 240 1.16 2.06 15.91
CA ILE A 240 2.52 1.90 16.42
C ILE A 240 3.49 2.88 15.75
N ARG A 241 4.34 3.52 16.56
CA ARG A 241 5.36 4.46 16.10
C ARG A 241 6.69 3.73 15.93
N ILE A 242 7.33 3.92 14.78
CA ILE A 242 8.64 3.36 14.46
C ILE A 242 9.67 4.49 14.28
N GLN A 243 10.58 4.64 15.24
CA GLN A 243 11.70 5.56 15.20
C GLN A 243 12.82 5.03 14.33
N TYR A 244 13.51 5.95 13.66
CA TYR A 244 14.82 5.69 13.08
C TYR A 244 15.92 6.01 14.10
N GLY A 245 16.72 5.02 14.46
CA GLY A 245 17.83 5.09 15.42
C GLY A 245 19.21 5.24 14.77
N GLY A 246 19.27 5.50 13.46
CA GLY A 246 20.53 5.79 12.77
C GLY A 246 21.03 7.23 13.02
N SER A 247 21.99 7.66 12.20
CA SER A 247 22.53 9.03 12.28
C SER A 247 21.51 10.07 11.80
N VAL A 248 20.80 10.69 12.75
CA VAL A 248 19.86 11.80 12.51
C VAL A 248 20.52 13.12 12.89
N LYS A 249 20.47 14.07 11.96
CA LYS A 249 21.02 15.42 12.04
C LYS A 249 19.99 16.42 11.51
N ALA A 250 20.18 17.69 11.79
CA ALA A 250 19.29 18.75 11.30
C ALA A 250 19.13 18.74 9.77
N ASP A 251 20.22 18.48 9.03
CA ASP A 251 20.25 18.49 7.57
C ASP A 251 19.50 17.32 6.91
N ASN A 252 19.38 16.17 7.58
CA ASN A 252 18.70 14.99 7.05
C ASN A 252 17.32 14.70 7.68
N ALA A 253 17.00 15.33 8.82
CA ALA A 253 15.77 15.09 9.58
C ALA A 253 14.50 15.24 8.72
N ALA A 254 14.39 16.32 7.94
CA ALA A 254 13.25 16.58 7.07
C ALA A 254 13.06 15.46 6.01
N SER A 255 14.16 14.98 5.43
CA SER A 255 14.12 13.91 4.43
C SER A 255 13.73 12.54 5.00
N LEU A 256 14.06 12.30 6.27
CA LEU A 256 13.75 11.08 6.99
C LEU A 256 12.29 11.07 7.43
N ILE A 257 11.79 12.14 8.05
CA ILE A 257 10.37 12.19 8.47
C ILE A 257 9.39 12.25 7.28
N ALA A 258 9.86 12.66 6.10
CA ALA A 258 9.10 12.56 4.85
C ALA A 258 8.83 11.11 4.42
N GLN A 259 9.56 10.13 4.95
CA GLN A 259 9.31 8.72 4.67
C GLN A 259 8.04 8.23 5.38
N ALA A 260 7.23 7.44 4.69
CA ALA A 260 5.92 7.00 5.18
C ALA A 260 6.03 6.24 6.52
N SER A 261 7.08 5.42 6.68
CA SER A 261 7.22 4.50 7.80
C SER A 261 7.98 5.07 9.00
N ILE A 262 8.73 6.17 8.84
CA ILE A 262 9.56 6.79 9.88
C ILE A 262 8.72 7.71 10.75
N ASP A 263 8.34 7.29 11.94
CA ASP A 263 7.46 8.04 12.86
C ASP A 263 8.24 8.80 13.95
N GLY A 264 9.55 8.97 13.79
CA GLY A 264 10.37 9.59 14.82
C GLY A 264 11.85 9.28 14.71
N GLY A 265 12.60 9.71 15.72
CA GLY A 265 14.04 9.47 15.80
C GLY A 265 14.49 9.13 17.21
N LEU A 266 15.38 8.14 17.34
CA LEU A 266 16.13 7.86 18.56
C LEU A 266 17.54 8.46 18.40
N ILE A 267 17.71 9.69 18.89
CA ILE A 267 18.83 10.57 18.60
C ILE A 267 19.97 10.31 19.59
N GLY A 268 21.14 9.95 19.08
CA GLY A 268 22.36 9.78 19.87
C GLY A 268 23.15 11.09 20.03
N GLY A 269 24.24 11.24 19.27
CA GLY A 269 25.19 12.35 19.41
C GLY A 269 24.57 13.75 19.34
N ALA A 270 23.61 13.97 18.43
CA ALA A 270 22.94 15.26 18.27
C ALA A 270 22.01 15.62 19.44
N ALA A 271 21.64 14.67 20.31
CA ALA A 271 20.81 14.95 21.49
C ALA A 271 21.58 15.62 22.64
N LYS A 272 22.92 15.67 22.55
CA LYS A 272 23.79 16.11 23.64
C LYS A 272 23.89 17.63 23.79
N LYS A 273 23.36 18.38 22.82
CA LYS A 273 23.34 19.84 22.82
C LYS A 273 22.01 20.35 22.29
N ALA A 274 21.48 21.42 22.89
CA ALA A 274 20.24 22.05 22.44
C ALA A 274 20.35 22.47 20.96
N GLU A 275 21.47 23.12 20.60
CA GLU A 275 21.79 23.64 19.25
C GLU A 275 21.72 22.58 18.13
N THR A 276 21.91 21.30 18.46
CA THR A 276 21.82 20.19 17.49
C THR A 276 20.56 19.35 17.63
N PHE A 277 19.93 19.34 18.81
CA PHE A 277 18.75 18.53 19.09
C PHE A 277 17.46 19.21 18.65
N LEU A 278 17.28 20.49 18.99
CA LEU A 278 16.04 21.22 18.70
C LEU A 278 15.77 21.39 17.21
N PRO A 279 16.76 21.64 16.33
CA PRO A 279 16.51 21.65 14.89
C PRO A 279 15.90 20.33 14.36
N ILE A 280 16.25 19.18 14.96
CA ILE A 280 15.64 17.89 14.63
C ILE A 280 14.19 17.85 15.12
N VAL A 281 13.94 18.26 16.36
CA VAL A 281 12.58 18.34 16.92
C VAL A 281 11.68 19.24 16.06
N HIS A 282 12.17 20.42 15.67
CA HIS A 282 11.47 21.34 14.77
C HIS A 282 11.18 20.71 13.41
N ALA A 283 12.16 20.04 12.80
CA ALA A 283 11.95 19.39 11.50
C ALA A 283 10.84 18.33 11.56
N PHE A 284 10.78 17.54 12.64
CA PHE A 284 9.73 16.53 12.83
C PHE A 284 8.38 17.15 13.20
N ALA A 285 8.35 18.26 13.94
CA ALA A 285 7.12 18.97 14.30
C ALA A 285 6.51 19.75 13.13
N ALA A 286 7.35 20.33 12.26
CA ALA A 286 6.92 21.12 11.10
C ALA A 286 6.32 20.24 9.99
N MET A 287 6.72 18.97 9.92
CA MET A 287 6.23 18.04 8.93
C MET A 287 4.88 17.46 9.36
N GLN A 288 3.81 17.97 8.78
CA GLN A 288 2.54 17.25 8.75
C GLN A 288 2.74 16.02 7.88
N LYS A 289 2.91 14.84 8.49
CA LYS A 289 2.93 13.59 7.75
C LYS A 289 1.70 13.53 6.85
N VAL A 290 1.95 13.32 5.56
CA VAL A 290 0.93 12.99 4.57
C VAL A 290 0.10 11.83 5.15
N PRO A 291 -1.23 11.99 5.32
CA PRO A 291 -2.14 10.91 5.66
C PRO A 291 -1.78 9.61 4.92
N ALA A 292 -1.85 8.48 5.64
CA ALA A 292 -1.90 7.19 4.96
C ALA A 292 -3.02 7.24 3.91
N PRO A 293 -2.84 6.64 2.72
CA PRO A 293 -3.87 6.66 1.68
C PRO A 293 -5.21 6.20 2.26
N LEU A 294 -6.29 6.85 1.83
CA LEU A 294 -7.64 6.48 2.25
C LEU A 294 -7.84 4.98 2.01
N THR A 295 -8.46 4.28 2.97
CA THR A 295 -8.79 2.86 2.75
C THR A 295 -9.88 2.77 1.69
N GLY A 296 -9.78 1.84 0.74
CA GLY A 296 -10.75 1.67 -0.34
C GLY A 296 -12.17 1.49 0.19
N ARG A 297 -12.33 0.83 1.35
CA ARG A 297 -13.61 0.68 2.05
C ARG A 297 -14.15 1.99 2.60
N SER A 298 -13.32 2.83 3.24
CA SER A 298 -13.78 4.13 3.77
C SER A 298 -14.14 5.12 2.66
N LEU A 299 -13.43 5.10 1.53
CA LEU A 299 -13.84 5.87 0.35
C LEU A 299 -15.17 5.32 -0.20
N TYR A 300 -15.31 4.01 -0.33
CA TYR A 300 -16.53 3.39 -0.85
C TYR A 300 -17.76 3.70 0.03
N ASP A 301 -17.63 3.53 1.35
CA ASP A 301 -18.70 3.84 2.29
C ASP A 301 -19.03 5.35 2.27
N ALA A 302 -18.04 6.23 2.10
CA ALA A 302 -18.24 7.67 1.92
C ALA A 302 -18.89 8.04 0.56
N LEU A 303 -18.52 7.37 -0.53
CA LEU A 303 -19.13 7.54 -1.86
C LEU A 303 -20.58 7.06 -1.88
N LYS A 304 -20.85 5.94 -1.21
CA LYS A 304 -22.18 5.34 -1.05
C LYS A 304 -23.07 6.20 -0.14
N ALA A 305 -22.54 6.70 0.97
CA ALA A 305 -23.25 7.58 1.90
C ALA A 305 -23.55 8.98 1.32
N SER A 306 -22.69 9.49 0.44
CA SER A 306 -22.87 10.80 -0.21
C SER A 306 -23.78 10.75 -1.45
N GLY A 307 -24.20 9.57 -1.90
CA GLY A 307 -24.96 9.40 -3.16
C GLY A 307 -24.16 9.81 -4.41
N LEU A 308 -22.85 9.97 -4.30
CA LEU A 308 -21.97 10.49 -5.35
C LEU A 308 -21.43 9.36 -6.23
N GLY A 309 -22.25 8.90 -7.16
CA GLY A 309 -21.73 8.40 -8.44
C GLY A 309 -21.36 9.60 -9.32
N LYS A 310 -20.15 10.15 -9.24
CA LYS A 310 -19.71 11.25 -10.13
C LYS A 310 -18.34 10.96 -10.75
N ILE A 311 -18.34 10.69 -12.06
CA ILE A 311 -17.15 10.51 -12.90
C ILE A 311 -16.50 11.87 -13.19
N VAL A 312 -15.18 11.88 -13.22
CA VAL A 312 -14.33 12.99 -13.68
C VAL A 312 -14.37 13.15 -15.19
N ALA A 313 -14.65 14.38 -15.57
CA ALA A 313 -14.04 15.02 -16.72
C ALA A 313 -13.78 16.46 -16.28
N ARG A 314 -12.71 17.12 -16.74
CA ARG A 314 -12.79 18.57 -17.06
C ARG A 314 -11.55 19.21 -17.73
N GLY A 315 -11.86 19.92 -18.82
CA GLY A 315 -11.20 21.13 -19.37
C GLY A 315 -12.03 21.55 -20.61
N ASN A 316 -12.50 22.78 -20.87
CA ASN A 316 -12.27 24.14 -20.33
C ASN A 316 -13.45 25.11 -20.67
N LYS A 317 -13.41 26.32 -20.09
CA LYS A 317 -14.07 27.64 -20.33
C LYS A 317 -15.47 28.03 -19.81
N GLU A 318 -16.46 27.15 -19.65
CA GLU A 318 -17.80 27.54 -19.09
C GLU A 318 -17.88 27.52 -17.54
N PHE A 319 -16.74 27.57 -16.87
CA PHE A 319 -16.59 27.20 -15.45
C PHE A 319 -16.76 28.33 -14.44
N ARG A 320 -17.30 29.46 -14.86
CA ARG A 320 -17.28 30.68 -14.03
C ARG A 320 -18.29 30.70 -12.88
N ASP A 321 -19.38 29.93 -12.92
CA ASP A 321 -20.55 30.28 -12.09
C ASP A 321 -21.15 29.17 -11.19
N HIS A 322 -20.44 28.08 -10.87
CA HIS A 322 -20.97 27.09 -9.89
C HIS A 322 -19.99 26.62 -8.82
N ASP A 323 -20.52 26.57 -7.60
CA ASP A 323 -19.90 26.26 -6.31
C ASP A 323 -19.64 24.75 -6.16
N PHE A 324 -18.39 24.36 -5.88
CA PHE A 324 -17.94 22.99 -5.71
C PHE A 324 -17.37 22.75 -4.32
N GLY A 325 -18.25 22.63 -3.32
CA GLY A 325 -17.94 21.88 -2.10
C GLY A 325 -17.56 20.43 -2.44
N LYS A 326 -16.44 19.95 -1.88
CA LYS A 326 -15.80 18.61 -2.09
C LYS A 326 -16.68 17.59 -2.85
N SER A 327 -16.53 17.42 -4.17
CA SER A 327 -17.43 16.53 -4.94
C SER A 327 -16.92 15.95 -6.28
N ALA A 328 -15.64 15.57 -6.42
CA ALA A 328 -15.16 14.76 -7.55
C ALA A 328 -14.08 13.71 -7.16
N VAL A 329 -14.09 12.52 -7.79
CA VAL A 329 -13.08 11.45 -7.61
C VAL A 329 -12.36 11.19 -8.93
N THR A 330 -11.15 11.72 -9.10
CA THR A 330 -10.25 11.51 -10.25
C THR A 330 -9.72 10.09 -10.29
N MET A 331 -10.35 9.22 -11.07
CA MET A 331 -9.82 7.89 -11.36
C MET A 331 -8.74 7.98 -12.45
N CYS A 332 -7.48 7.76 -12.06
CA CYS A 332 -6.32 7.69 -12.96
C CYS A 332 -5.99 6.24 -13.23
N THR A 333 -6.62 5.70 -14.28
CA THR A 333 -6.48 4.31 -14.66
C THR A 333 -5.23 4.07 -15.49
N ASN A 334 -4.58 2.92 -15.28
CA ASN A 334 -3.56 2.37 -16.17
C ASN A 334 -2.31 3.28 -16.33
N ILE A 335 -1.72 3.70 -15.21
CA ILE A 335 -0.53 4.54 -15.19
C ILE A 335 0.68 3.71 -15.66
N ARG A 336 1.20 4.06 -16.84
CA ARG A 336 2.35 3.38 -17.49
C ARG A 336 3.72 3.99 -17.17
N THR A 337 3.72 5.20 -16.60
CA THR A 337 4.94 5.91 -16.23
C THR A 337 4.76 6.68 -14.92
N PRO A 338 5.69 6.54 -13.96
CA PRO A 338 5.62 7.27 -12.69
C PRO A 338 5.71 8.80 -12.88
N LEU A 339 6.28 9.26 -14.00
CA LEU A 339 6.39 10.70 -14.33
C LEU A 339 5.03 11.40 -14.45
N SER A 340 3.96 10.64 -14.71
CA SER A 340 2.60 11.21 -14.79
C SER A 340 1.96 11.47 -13.42
N LEU A 341 2.51 10.90 -12.34
CA LEU A 341 1.91 10.96 -11.00
C LEU A 341 1.84 12.39 -10.47
N ASP A 342 2.89 13.20 -10.66
CA ASP A 342 2.90 14.59 -10.20
C ASP A 342 1.82 15.43 -10.89
N GLY A 343 1.70 15.33 -12.21
CA GLY A 343 0.67 16.04 -12.97
C GLY A 343 -0.76 15.61 -12.61
N ILE A 344 -0.96 14.31 -12.37
CA ILE A 344 -2.23 13.75 -11.90
C ILE A 344 -2.63 14.35 -10.55
N MET A 345 -1.70 14.37 -9.59
CA MET A 345 -1.96 14.83 -8.23
C MET A 345 -2.17 16.34 -8.16
N GLN A 346 -1.40 17.10 -8.94
CA GLN A 346 -1.60 18.54 -9.07
C GLN A 346 -3.00 18.85 -9.64
N ALA A 347 -3.43 18.14 -10.68
CA ALA A 347 -4.78 18.30 -11.25
C ALA A 347 -5.88 17.89 -10.26
N ALA A 348 -5.69 16.80 -9.50
CA ALA A 348 -6.64 16.37 -8.47
C ALA A 348 -6.74 17.42 -7.35
N LYS A 349 -5.62 18.00 -6.92
CA LYS A 349 -5.56 19.07 -5.93
C LYS A 349 -6.27 20.34 -6.39
N GLU A 350 -5.99 20.81 -7.61
CA GLU A 350 -6.62 22.00 -8.20
C GLU A 350 -8.14 21.86 -8.37
N THR A 351 -8.61 20.62 -8.56
CA THR A 351 -10.03 20.30 -8.70
C THR A 351 -10.70 19.84 -7.41
N ASN A 352 -9.98 19.83 -6.28
CA ASN A 352 -10.47 19.34 -4.98
C ASN A 352 -11.05 17.92 -5.06
N SER A 353 -10.30 17.03 -5.72
CA SER A 353 -10.69 15.65 -6.03
C SER A 353 -9.83 14.60 -5.32
N VAL A 354 -10.37 13.38 -5.12
CA VAL A 354 -9.58 12.21 -4.69
C VAL A 354 -8.97 11.51 -5.91
N ALA A 355 -7.67 11.17 -5.90
CA ALA A 355 -7.00 10.44 -6.99
C ALA A 355 -6.96 8.92 -6.75
N ILE A 356 -7.59 8.12 -7.60
CA ILE A 356 -7.43 6.65 -7.59
C ILE A 356 -6.36 6.27 -8.62
N LEU A 357 -5.20 5.83 -8.17
CA LEU A 357 -4.03 5.53 -8.98
C LEU A 357 -3.98 4.02 -9.25
N GLN A 358 -4.39 3.61 -10.45
CA GLN A 358 -4.31 2.21 -10.86
C GLN A 358 -2.97 1.94 -11.55
N GLN A 359 -2.23 0.97 -11.02
CA GLN A 359 -0.99 0.48 -11.62
C GLN A 359 -1.26 -0.28 -12.93
N ALA A 360 -0.41 -0.12 -13.95
CA ALA A 360 -0.43 -0.89 -15.21
C ALA A 360 0.76 -1.85 -15.31
N ILE A 361 0.81 -2.85 -14.42
CA ILE A 361 1.97 -3.72 -14.16
C ILE A 361 2.46 -4.44 -15.42
N SER A 362 1.54 -4.93 -16.25
CA SER A 362 1.84 -5.56 -17.54
C SER A 362 2.55 -4.65 -18.54
N GLU A 363 2.49 -3.35 -18.35
CA GLU A 363 2.96 -2.34 -19.31
C GLU A 363 4.20 -1.58 -18.78
N PHE A 364 4.72 -1.94 -17.60
CA PHE A 364 5.95 -1.38 -17.01
C PHE A 364 7.25 -1.99 -17.53
N ASP A 365 7.23 -3.08 -18.30
CA ASP A 365 8.45 -3.70 -18.85
C ASP A 365 9.35 -2.71 -19.64
N TYR A 366 8.81 -1.55 -20.02
CA TYR A 366 9.53 -0.46 -20.68
C TYR A 366 10.27 0.50 -19.73
N THR A 367 9.89 0.55 -18.45
CA THR A 367 10.43 1.44 -17.40
C THR A 367 11.14 0.67 -16.30
N TRP A 368 10.60 -0.49 -15.90
CA TRP A 368 11.21 -1.44 -14.96
C TRP A 368 11.11 -2.86 -15.51
N PRO A 369 12.22 -3.62 -15.57
CA PRO A 369 12.18 -4.99 -16.06
C PRO A 369 11.29 -5.88 -15.17
N ASN A 370 10.71 -6.93 -15.74
CA ASN A 370 9.89 -7.94 -15.06
C ASN A 370 8.55 -7.38 -14.55
N GLY A 371 7.72 -6.88 -15.47
CA GLY A 371 6.40 -6.25 -15.24
C GLY A 371 5.67 -6.77 -14.01
N TYR A 372 5.12 -7.99 -14.06
CA TYR A 372 4.42 -8.67 -12.96
C TYR A 372 5.36 -9.22 -11.87
N SER A 373 6.14 -8.35 -11.23
CA SER A 373 6.96 -8.69 -10.06
C SER A 373 6.47 -7.97 -8.80
N PRO A 374 6.58 -8.60 -7.61
CA PRO A 374 6.40 -7.94 -6.32
C PRO A 374 7.17 -6.61 -6.21
N ASP A 375 8.40 -6.56 -6.73
CA ASP A 375 9.26 -5.37 -6.70
C ASP A 375 8.61 -4.17 -7.40
N ASN A 376 7.96 -4.39 -8.56
CA ASN A 376 7.30 -3.31 -9.28
C ASN A 376 6.06 -2.77 -8.55
N VAL A 377 5.38 -3.60 -7.75
CA VAL A 377 4.27 -3.16 -6.90
C VAL A 377 4.76 -2.17 -5.84
N TYR A 378 5.87 -2.49 -5.16
CA TYR A 378 6.50 -1.61 -4.17
C TYR A 378 7.04 -0.33 -4.80
N ARG A 379 7.70 -0.43 -5.95
CA ARG A 379 8.26 0.73 -6.67
C ARG A 379 7.17 1.72 -7.08
N PHE A 380 6.05 1.23 -7.61
CA PHE A 380 4.94 2.12 -7.98
C PHE A 380 4.32 2.82 -6.78
N ALA A 381 4.08 2.09 -5.69
CA ALA A 381 3.56 2.67 -4.46
C ALA A 381 4.51 3.75 -3.92
N GLU A 382 5.81 3.48 -3.89
CA GLU A 382 6.83 4.44 -3.47
C GLU A 382 6.84 5.70 -4.32
N GLU A 383 6.83 5.58 -5.65
CA GLU A 383 6.76 6.73 -6.55
C GLU A 383 5.48 7.54 -6.35
N ALA A 384 4.33 6.88 -6.13
CA ALA A 384 3.08 7.56 -5.82
C ALA A 384 3.17 8.32 -4.50
N HIS A 385 3.74 7.72 -3.45
CA HIS A 385 3.96 8.40 -2.17
C HIS A 385 4.90 9.61 -2.31
N GLN A 386 5.97 9.49 -3.10
CA GLN A 386 6.89 10.59 -3.33
C GLN A 386 6.23 11.72 -4.16
N ALA A 387 5.45 11.39 -5.18
CA ALA A 387 4.67 12.37 -5.95
C ALA A 387 3.66 13.10 -5.05
N ALA A 388 2.99 12.37 -4.16
CA ALA A 388 2.06 12.95 -3.20
C ALA A 388 2.75 13.96 -2.27
N ALA A 389 3.93 13.61 -1.77
CA ALA A 389 4.76 14.50 -0.96
C ALA A 389 5.19 15.75 -1.74
N ARG A 390 5.68 15.60 -2.98
CA ARG A 390 6.08 16.73 -3.84
C ARG A 390 4.94 17.70 -4.11
N ASN A 391 3.72 17.19 -4.27
CA ASN A 391 2.54 18.02 -4.56
C ASN A 391 1.79 18.47 -3.30
N ASN A 392 2.23 18.08 -2.10
CA ASN A 392 1.50 18.26 -0.85
C ASN A 392 0.02 17.85 -1.02
N PHE A 393 -0.18 16.61 -1.47
CA PHE A 393 -1.47 16.02 -1.80
C PHE A 393 -1.65 14.72 -1.03
N SER A 394 -2.81 14.53 -0.40
CA SER A 394 -3.05 13.40 0.50
C SER A 394 -4.31 12.60 0.16
N ASP A 395 -5.16 13.15 -0.70
CA ASP A 395 -6.41 12.54 -1.13
C ASP A 395 -6.17 11.57 -2.28
N TYR A 396 -5.39 10.50 -2.08
CA TYR A 396 -5.18 9.47 -3.10
C TYR A 396 -5.29 8.04 -2.56
N ILE A 397 -5.53 7.11 -3.48
CA ILE A 397 -5.69 5.68 -3.24
C ILE A 397 -4.86 4.92 -4.27
N LEU A 398 -4.21 3.85 -3.83
CA LEU A 398 -3.54 2.90 -4.71
C LEU A 398 -4.51 1.75 -5.06
N LYS A 399 -4.80 1.60 -6.36
CA LYS A 399 -5.57 0.48 -6.92
C LYS A 399 -4.59 -0.49 -7.60
N ALA A 400 -4.67 -1.76 -7.21
CA ALA A 400 -3.84 -2.81 -7.79
C ALA A 400 -4.20 -3.01 -9.27
N ASP A 401 -3.22 -3.44 -10.06
CA ASP A 401 -3.53 -4.05 -11.36
C ASP A 401 -4.21 -5.42 -11.15
N HIS A 402 -4.71 -6.01 -12.23
CA HIS A 402 -5.31 -7.33 -12.19
C HIS A 402 -4.31 -8.40 -11.73
N VAL A 403 -4.67 -9.09 -10.64
CA VAL A 403 -4.00 -10.31 -10.19
C VAL A 403 -4.55 -11.47 -11.02
N THR A 404 -4.00 -11.62 -12.22
CA THR A 404 -4.48 -12.60 -13.20
C THR A 404 -3.98 -14.01 -12.90
N VAL A 405 -4.89 -14.98 -12.86
CA VAL A 405 -4.62 -16.43 -12.72
C VAL A 405 -4.90 -17.13 -14.05
N LYS A 406 -4.01 -16.93 -15.02
CA LYS A 406 -4.15 -17.49 -16.37
C LYS A 406 -3.56 -18.89 -16.49
N VAL A 407 -4.43 -19.89 -16.67
CA VAL A 407 -4.04 -21.29 -16.89
C VAL A 407 -3.85 -21.61 -18.38
N ASP A 408 -3.08 -22.66 -18.66
CA ASP A 408 -2.83 -23.13 -20.02
C ASP A 408 -4.09 -23.73 -20.67
N LYS A 409 -4.21 -23.63 -22.00
CA LYS A 409 -5.31 -24.29 -22.75
C LYS A 409 -5.35 -25.82 -22.55
N ALA A 410 -4.21 -26.44 -22.23
CA ALA A 410 -4.14 -27.87 -21.92
C ALA A 410 -4.84 -28.20 -20.59
N PHE A 411 -4.67 -27.36 -19.57
CA PHE A 411 -5.35 -27.49 -18.27
C PHE A 411 -6.87 -27.41 -18.43
N LEU A 412 -7.37 -26.51 -19.30
CA LEU A 412 -8.81 -26.38 -19.57
C LEU A 412 -9.45 -27.64 -20.18
N LYS A 413 -8.66 -28.54 -20.75
CA LYS A 413 -9.12 -29.83 -21.31
C LYS A 413 -8.90 -31.02 -20.37
N ASP A 414 -8.19 -30.82 -19.26
CA ASP A 414 -7.82 -31.86 -18.31
C ASP A 414 -8.73 -31.79 -17.07
N GLN A 415 -9.85 -32.52 -17.11
CA GLN A 415 -10.82 -32.54 -16.02
C GLN A 415 -10.21 -33.10 -14.72
N GLY A 416 -9.31 -34.08 -14.82
CA GLY A 416 -8.63 -34.65 -13.65
C GLY A 416 -7.77 -33.62 -12.93
N ALA A 417 -7.01 -32.82 -13.68
CA ALA A 417 -6.26 -31.70 -13.10
C ALA A 417 -7.18 -30.62 -12.50
N GLN A 418 -8.32 -30.33 -13.14
CA GLN A 418 -9.28 -29.37 -12.60
C GLN A 418 -9.87 -29.83 -11.26
N ASP A 419 -10.30 -31.09 -11.18
CA ASP A 419 -10.89 -31.67 -9.97
C ASP A 419 -9.86 -31.79 -8.83
N GLN A 420 -8.61 -32.15 -9.17
CA GLN A 420 -7.51 -32.21 -8.22
C GLN A 420 -7.19 -30.82 -7.65
N LEU A 421 -7.14 -29.77 -8.49
CA LEU A 421 -6.92 -28.40 -8.02
C LEU A 421 -8.10 -27.89 -7.19
N ALA A 422 -9.33 -28.19 -7.59
CA ALA A 422 -10.53 -27.80 -6.87
C ALA A 422 -10.55 -28.42 -5.46
N THR A 423 -10.20 -29.69 -5.34
CA THR A 423 -10.10 -30.42 -4.06
C THR A 423 -9.08 -29.75 -3.12
N LEU A 424 -7.92 -29.34 -3.66
CA LEU A 424 -6.92 -28.61 -2.89
C LEU A 424 -7.48 -27.28 -2.37
N LEU A 425 -8.07 -26.46 -3.25
CA LEU A 425 -8.58 -25.14 -2.87
C LEU A 425 -9.74 -25.25 -1.88
N GLU A 426 -10.63 -26.23 -2.04
CA GLU A 426 -11.70 -26.51 -1.08
C GLU A 426 -11.13 -26.89 0.29
N THR A 427 -10.08 -27.73 0.32
CA THR A 427 -9.37 -28.09 1.55
C THR A 427 -8.75 -26.85 2.22
N ILE A 428 -8.07 -26.02 1.44
CA ILE A 428 -7.50 -24.75 1.92
C ILE A 428 -8.59 -23.86 2.52
N LEU A 429 -9.75 -23.75 1.88
CA LEU A 429 -10.85 -22.89 2.33
C LEU A 429 -11.56 -23.43 3.59
N THR A 430 -11.28 -24.65 4.04
CA THR A 430 -11.72 -25.13 5.37
C THR A 430 -10.89 -24.57 6.52
N ALA A 431 -9.68 -24.07 6.24
CA ALA A 431 -8.79 -23.53 7.26
C ALA A 431 -9.27 -22.17 7.79
N THR A 432 -9.09 -21.98 9.10
CA THR A 432 -9.60 -20.82 9.84
C THR A 432 -8.66 -19.63 9.83
N THR A 433 -7.36 -19.87 9.56
CA THR A 433 -6.34 -18.82 9.49
C THR A 433 -5.60 -18.82 8.14
N ASN A 434 -5.08 -17.66 7.74
CA ASN A 434 -4.26 -17.56 6.53
C ASN A 434 -2.95 -18.34 6.63
N THR A 435 -2.37 -18.45 7.83
CA THR A 435 -1.17 -19.26 8.06
C THR A 435 -1.43 -20.74 7.76
N GLU A 436 -2.57 -21.28 8.19
CA GLU A 436 -2.96 -22.66 7.85
C GLU A 436 -3.22 -22.83 6.35
N ARG A 437 -3.91 -21.85 5.72
CA ARG A 437 -4.14 -21.85 4.27
C ARG A 437 -2.83 -21.92 3.48
N GLU A 438 -1.85 -21.11 3.86
CA GLU A 438 -0.52 -21.11 3.25
C GLU A 438 0.22 -22.42 3.49
N ALA A 439 0.14 -22.98 4.70
CA ALA A 439 0.79 -24.25 5.01
C ALA A 439 0.24 -25.40 4.15
N ILE A 440 -1.09 -25.47 3.96
CA ILE A 440 -1.72 -26.47 3.09
C ILE A 440 -1.28 -26.27 1.64
N PHE A 441 -1.29 -25.03 1.14
CA PHE A 441 -0.86 -24.72 -0.22
C PHE A 441 0.62 -25.07 -0.45
N ALA A 442 1.51 -24.71 0.49
CA ALA A 442 2.93 -25.01 0.43
C ALA A 442 3.20 -26.52 0.46
N ALA A 443 2.52 -27.25 1.34
CA ALA A 443 2.64 -28.71 1.41
C ALA A 443 2.21 -29.38 0.09
N ALA A 444 1.13 -28.90 -0.54
CA ALA A 444 0.72 -29.41 -1.85
C ALA A 444 1.73 -29.05 -2.96
N TYR A 445 2.32 -27.87 -2.92
CA TYR A 445 3.34 -27.43 -3.88
C TYR A 445 4.66 -28.24 -3.77
N GLU A 446 5.01 -28.70 -2.56
CA GLU A 446 6.20 -29.53 -2.30
C GLU A 446 5.94 -31.03 -2.50
N ASN A 447 4.68 -31.47 -2.53
CA ASN A 447 4.30 -32.86 -2.71
C ASN A 447 4.53 -33.32 -4.16
N LYS A 448 5.47 -34.26 -4.34
CA LYS A 448 5.86 -34.79 -5.66
C LYS A 448 4.72 -35.50 -6.39
N ASP A 449 3.88 -36.24 -5.67
CA ASP A 449 2.78 -37.00 -6.24
C ASP A 449 1.66 -36.04 -6.69
N PHE A 450 1.36 -35.03 -5.86
CA PHE A 450 0.42 -33.98 -6.23
C PHE A 450 0.89 -33.21 -7.48
N MET A 451 2.19 -32.88 -7.55
CA MET A 451 2.80 -32.13 -8.64
C MET A 451 3.21 -32.99 -9.85
N ALA A 452 2.82 -34.27 -9.91
CA ALA A 452 3.20 -35.20 -10.97
C ALA A 452 2.53 -34.87 -12.33
N ASN A 453 1.33 -34.28 -12.32
CA ASN A 453 0.66 -33.81 -13.54
C ASN A 453 1.21 -32.42 -13.93
N ASP A 454 1.74 -32.28 -15.15
CA ASP A 454 2.29 -31.02 -15.64
C ASP A 454 1.26 -29.88 -15.72
N ASN A 455 -0.01 -30.20 -16.00
CA ASN A 455 -1.11 -29.21 -16.00
C ASN A 455 -1.35 -28.66 -14.59
N ILE A 456 -1.33 -29.53 -13.56
CA ILE A 456 -1.41 -29.11 -12.14
C ILE A 456 -0.21 -28.25 -11.78
N LYS A 457 0.99 -28.71 -12.12
CA LYS A 457 2.23 -28.01 -11.81
C LYS A 457 2.26 -26.61 -12.40
N ASN A 458 1.77 -26.42 -13.63
CA ASN A 458 1.67 -25.11 -14.26
C ASN A 458 0.60 -24.23 -13.59
N ALA A 459 -0.59 -24.78 -13.31
CA ALA A 459 -1.64 -24.05 -12.60
C ALA A 459 -1.19 -23.60 -11.19
N MET A 460 -0.52 -24.48 -10.44
CA MET A 460 0.03 -24.19 -9.12
C MET A 460 1.11 -23.10 -9.16
N LYS A 461 1.96 -23.07 -10.19
CA LYS A 461 2.94 -21.97 -10.36
C LYS A 461 2.27 -20.63 -10.58
N VAL A 462 1.19 -20.59 -11.37
CA VAL A 462 0.43 -19.35 -11.63
C VAL A 462 -0.27 -18.89 -10.35
N LEU A 463 -0.92 -19.79 -9.62
CA LEU A 463 -1.52 -19.48 -8.31
C LEU A 463 -0.49 -19.00 -7.30
N LYS A 464 0.69 -19.64 -7.23
CA LYS A 464 1.77 -19.20 -6.34
C LYS A 464 2.19 -17.76 -6.63
N LYS A 465 2.37 -17.41 -7.90
CA LYS A 465 2.68 -16.04 -8.32
C LYS A 465 1.56 -15.07 -7.93
N ALA A 466 0.30 -15.45 -8.10
CA ALA A 466 -0.85 -14.64 -7.70
C ALA A 466 -0.89 -14.40 -6.19
N VAL A 467 -0.58 -15.41 -5.36
CA VAL A 467 -0.45 -15.27 -3.90
C VAL A 467 0.70 -14.33 -3.53
N GLU A 468 1.89 -14.55 -4.09
CA GLU A 468 3.06 -13.68 -3.86
C GLU A 468 2.77 -12.23 -4.24
N HIS A 469 2.09 -12.02 -5.37
CA HIS A 469 1.68 -10.71 -5.84
C HIS A 469 0.66 -10.05 -4.91
N THR A 470 -0.41 -10.77 -4.53
CA THR A 470 -1.45 -10.27 -3.61
C THR A 470 -0.83 -9.82 -2.29
N LYS A 471 0.07 -10.62 -1.71
CA LYS A 471 0.76 -10.29 -0.46
C LYS A 471 1.66 -9.05 -0.61
N ALA A 472 2.36 -8.92 -1.73
CA ALA A 472 3.18 -7.74 -2.01
C ALA A 472 2.31 -6.47 -2.14
N THR A 473 1.17 -6.57 -2.81
CA THR A 473 0.19 -5.49 -2.96
C THR A 473 -0.39 -5.05 -1.62
N VAL A 474 -0.71 -6.00 -0.73
CA VAL A 474 -1.11 -5.70 0.66
C VAL A 474 0.00 -4.97 1.42
N ALA A 475 1.22 -5.50 1.38
CA ALA A 475 2.37 -4.93 2.07
C ALA A 475 2.76 -3.53 1.54
N ALA A 476 2.51 -3.27 0.25
CA ALA A 476 2.75 -1.97 -0.39
C ALA A 476 1.67 -0.92 -0.10
N GLY A 477 0.61 -1.25 0.65
CA GLY A 477 -0.40 -0.30 1.10
C GLY A 477 -1.52 -0.02 0.09
N TYR A 478 -1.72 -0.91 -0.89
CA TYR A 478 -2.88 -0.84 -1.78
C TYR A 478 -4.16 -1.18 -1.02
N THR A 479 -5.26 -0.54 -1.41
CA THR A 479 -6.53 -0.68 -0.69
C THR A 479 -7.71 -0.99 -1.61
N ILE A 480 -7.46 -1.15 -2.92
CA ILE A 480 -8.39 -1.72 -3.91
C ILE A 480 -7.64 -2.82 -4.68
N PHE A 481 -8.19 -4.02 -4.70
CA PHE A 481 -7.59 -5.20 -5.32
C PHE A 481 -8.48 -5.68 -6.47
N ALA A 482 -7.87 -6.01 -7.62
CA ALA A 482 -8.56 -6.63 -8.74
C ALA A 482 -8.10 -8.09 -8.87
N LEU A 483 -8.97 -9.04 -8.56
CA LEU A 483 -8.70 -10.48 -8.64
C LEU A 483 -9.31 -11.04 -9.93
N ASP A 484 -8.47 -11.60 -10.79
CA ASP A 484 -8.90 -12.11 -12.08
C ASP A 484 -8.49 -13.58 -12.24
N ALA A 485 -9.34 -14.47 -11.73
CA ALA A 485 -9.25 -15.91 -11.99
C ALA A 485 -10.21 -16.37 -13.09
N SER A 486 -10.70 -15.44 -13.92
CA SER A 486 -11.73 -15.67 -14.93
C SER A 486 -11.28 -16.56 -16.10
N PHE A 487 -9.96 -16.77 -16.24
CA PHE A 487 -9.35 -17.75 -17.15
C PHE A 487 -9.52 -19.20 -16.69
N MET A 488 -10.00 -19.45 -15.46
CA MET A 488 -10.30 -20.78 -14.94
C MET A 488 -11.79 -21.11 -15.10
N PRO A 489 -12.16 -22.40 -15.20
CA PRO A 489 -13.57 -22.84 -15.15
C PRO A 489 -14.32 -22.26 -13.94
N ALA A 490 -15.64 -22.03 -14.06
CA ALA A 490 -16.44 -21.28 -13.08
C ALA A 490 -16.20 -21.70 -11.61
N ARG A 491 -16.23 -23.01 -11.32
CA ARG A 491 -15.93 -23.54 -9.97
C ARG A 491 -14.53 -23.14 -9.49
N LEU A 492 -13.52 -23.26 -10.33
CA LEU A 492 -12.14 -22.89 -9.99
C LEU A 492 -11.94 -21.37 -9.89
N ASN A 493 -12.64 -20.57 -10.70
CA ASN A 493 -12.64 -19.10 -10.58
C ASN A 493 -13.11 -18.68 -9.18
N ILE A 494 -14.24 -19.25 -8.70
CA ILE A 494 -14.76 -18.97 -7.35
C ILE A 494 -13.74 -19.37 -6.29
N LEU A 495 -13.22 -20.60 -6.36
CA LEU A 495 -12.29 -21.14 -5.36
C LEU A 495 -10.96 -20.37 -5.32
N ALA A 496 -10.40 -20.03 -6.48
CA ALA A 496 -9.16 -19.26 -6.58
C ALA A 496 -9.35 -17.82 -6.10
N THR A 497 -10.46 -17.18 -6.49
CA THR A 497 -10.81 -15.84 -6.00
C THR A 497 -10.98 -15.85 -4.47
N ALA A 498 -11.70 -16.84 -3.92
CA ALA A 498 -11.89 -16.95 -2.48
C ALA A 498 -10.59 -17.21 -1.72
N PHE A 499 -9.69 -18.01 -2.30
CA PHE A 499 -8.36 -18.26 -1.74
C PHE A 499 -7.52 -16.97 -1.71
N LEU A 500 -7.43 -16.25 -2.82
CA LEU A 500 -6.67 -14.99 -2.92
C LEU A 500 -7.25 -13.89 -2.02
N ALA A 501 -8.58 -13.77 -1.97
CA ALA A 501 -9.29 -12.82 -1.13
C ALA A 501 -8.97 -13.01 0.36
N GLY A 502 -8.64 -14.22 0.79
CA GLY A 502 -8.20 -14.50 2.17
C GLY A 502 -7.00 -13.67 2.61
N PHE A 503 -6.09 -13.32 1.70
CA PHE A 503 -4.90 -12.52 2.00
C PHE A 503 -5.18 -11.01 2.07
N ILE A 504 -6.35 -10.57 1.63
CA ILE A 504 -6.72 -9.16 1.53
C ILE A 504 -7.34 -8.69 2.86
N PRO A 505 -6.88 -7.56 3.43
CA PRO A 505 -7.47 -7.01 4.65
C PRO A 505 -8.97 -6.69 4.49
N ALA A 506 -9.76 -6.92 5.54
CA ALA A 506 -11.22 -6.71 5.51
C ALA A 506 -11.65 -5.26 5.23
N ASN A 507 -10.76 -4.28 5.42
CA ASN A 507 -10.99 -2.86 5.12
C ASN A 507 -10.51 -2.44 3.71
N ALA A 508 -10.06 -3.38 2.89
CA ALA A 508 -9.77 -3.15 1.48
C ALA A 508 -10.98 -3.49 0.60
N SER A 509 -11.06 -2.87 -0.56
CA SER A 509 -12.09 -3.16 -1.56
C SER A 509 -11.62 -4.27 -2.50
N ILE A 510 -12.51 -5.22 -2.79
CA ILE A 510 -12.24 -6.31 -3.74
C ILE A 510 -13.11 -6.12 -4.97
N GLU A 511 -12.44 -6.08 -6.11
CA GLU A 511 -12.99 -6.23 -7.44
C GLU A 511 -12.63 -7.64 -7.94
N ALA A 512 -13.60 -8.39 -8.46
CA ALA A 512 -13.37 -9.73 -9.00
C ALA A 512 -13.95 -9.86 -10.41
N GLU A 513 -13.37 -10.70 -11.25
CA GLU A 513 -13.75 -10.82 -12.67
C GLU A 513 -14.47 -12.12 -13.01
N VAL A 514 -15.45 -12.01 -13.91
CA VAL A 514 -16.18 -13.15 -14.49
C VAL A 514 -16.23 -13.06 -16.01
N GLY A 515 -15.83 -14.14 -16.71
CA GLY A 515 -16.13 -14.30 -18.15
C GLY A 515 -14.97 -14.34 -19.15
N GLU A 516 -13.83 -14.99 -18.85
CA GLU A 516 -12.77 -15.25 -19.86
C GLU A 516 -12.48 -16.74 -20.11
N ILE A 517 -13.49 -17.62 -19.97
CA ILE A 517 -13.30 -19.05 -20.26
C ILE A 517 -13.48 -19.32 -21.75
N GLY A 518 -12.37 -19.30 -22.50
CA GLY A 518 -12.18 -20.15 -23.68
C GLY A 518 -12.88 -19.77 -24.98
N ASN A 519 -13.70 -18.71 -25.04
CA ASN A 519 -14.14 -18.04 -26.28
C ASN A 519 -14.73 -16.65 -25.95
N GLU A 520 -14.75 -15.77 -26.96
CA GLU A 520 -15.15 -14.35 -26.97
C GLU A 520 -16.65 -14.09 -26.66
N ASP A 521 -17.27 -14.86 -25.77
CA ASP A 521 -18.69 -14.70 -25.40
C ASP A 521 -18.86 -13.72 -24.21
N ASN A 522 -19.91 -12.90 -24.27
CA ASN A 522 -20.26 -11.91 -23.25
C ASN A 522 -20.67 -12.58 -21.92
N SER A 523 -20.28 -11.99 -20.77
CA SER A 523 -20.74 -12.42 -19.44
C SER A 523 -22.28 -12.39 -19.34
N THR A 524 -22.89 -13.40 -18.71
CA THR A 524 -24.36 -13.51 -18.55
C THR A 524 -24.83 -13.22 -17.12
N VAL A 525 -26.16 -13.09 -16.94
CA VAL A 525 -26.77 -12.95 -15.60
C VAL A 525 -26.54 -14.20 -14.76
N ALA A 526 -26.63 -15.39 -15.37
CA ALA A 526 -26.44 -16.65 -14.66
C ALA A 526 -24.98 -16.84 -14.21
N ASP A 527 -23.99 -16.43 -15.02
CA ASP A 527 -22.56 -16.49 -14.64
C ASP A 527 -22.29 -15.63 -13.40
N ALA A 528 -22.79 -14.40 -13.39
CA ALA A 528 -22.60 -13.47 -12.27
C ALA A 528 -23.25 -13.99 -10.98
N LEU A 529 -24.49 -14.50 -11.06
CA LEU A 529 -25.18 -15.05 -9.90
C LEU A 529 -24.54 -16.35 -9.39
N GLU A 530 -24.08 -17.22 -10.28
CA GLU A 530 -23.36 -18.44 -9.90
C GLU A 530 -22.03 -18.10 -9.19
N PHE A 531 -21.30 -17.10 -9.67
CA PHE A 531 -20.05 -16.66 -9.06
C PHE A 531 -20.26 -16.13 -7.62
N ILE A 532 -21.28 -15.30 -7.41
CA ILE A 532 -21.56 -14.69 -6.10
C ILE A 532 -22.24 -15.68 -5.15
N THR A 533 -23.29 -16.35 -5.60
CA THR A 533 -24.21 -17.12 -4.76
C THR A 533 -24.03 -18.63 -4.84
N GLY A 534 -23.28 -19.11 -5.82
CA GLY A 534 -23.14 -20.53 -6.10
C GLY A 534 -24.35 -21.15 -6.83
N ILE A 535 -25.38 -20.37 -7.14
CA ILE A 535 -26.61 -20.88 -7.79
C ILE A 535 -26.57 -20.55 -9.29
N ARG A 536 -26.56 -21.58 -10.14
CA ARG A 536 -26.78 -21.41 -11.59
C ARG A 536 -28.27 -21.41 -11.86
N TYR A 537 -28.75 -20.34 -12.49
CA TYR A 537 -30.11 -20.25 -12.98
C TYR A 537 -30.20 -20.61 -14.47
N GLN A 538 -31.36 -21.10 -14.88
CA GLN A 538 -31.66 -21.31 -16.28
C GLN A 538 -31.87 -19.95 -16.94
N GLU A 539 -31.34 -19.78 -18.15
CA GLU A 539 -31.42 -18.53 -18.89
C GLU A 539 -31.86 -18.75 -20.35
N THR A 540 -32.57 -17.77 -20.89
CA THR A 540 -32.81 -17.68 -22.33
C THR A 540 -31.74 -16.79 -22.95
N ILE A 541 -31.00 -17.32 -23.91
CA ILE A 541 -29.90 -16.60 -24.57
C ILE A 541 -30.35 -16.13 -25.95
N GLN A 542 -30.19 -14.83 -26.22
CA GLN A 542 -30.30 -14.27 -27.57
C GLN A 542 -28.91 -14.13 -28.16
N ARG A 543 -28.69 -14.65 -29.38
CA ARG A 543 -27.42 -14.59 -30.10
C ARG A 543 -27.50 -13.73 -31.36
N ASP A 544 -26.40 -13.07 -31.70
CA ASP A 544 -26.28 -12.33 -32.96
C ASP A 544 -26.26 -13.36 -34.10
N PRO A 545 -27.14 -13.28 -35.11
CA PRO A 545 -27.22 -14.28 -36.17
C PRO A 545 -25.96 -14.38 -37.04
N LYS A 546 -25.09 -13.37 -37.05
CA LYS A 546 -23.88 -13.31 -37.88
C LYS A 546 -22.63 -13.73 -37.12
N THR A 547 -22.48 -13.29 -35.87
CA THR A 547 -21.28 -13.56 -35.08
C THR A 547 -21.46 -14.69 -34.07
N ASN A 548 -22.69 -15.16 -33.86
CA ASN A 548 -23.08 -16.11 -32.82
C ASN A 548 -22.79 -15.64 -31.37
N ALA A 549 -22.34 -14.40 -31.18
CA ALA A 549 -22.06 -13.83 -29.87
C ALA A 549 -23.36 -13.64 -29.07
N ILE A 550 -23.29 -13.83 -27.76
CA ILE A 550 -24.43 -13.59 -26.85
C ILE A 550 -24.75 -12.08 -26.81
N VAL A 551 -25.97 -11.70 -27.19
CA VAL A 551 -26.42 -10.29 -27.19
C VAL A 551 -27.33 -9.97 -26.01
N TYR A 552 -27.99 -10.96 -25.41
CA TYR A 552 -28.83 -10.75 -24.23
C TYR A 552 -29.08 -12.09 -23.52
N SER A 553 -29.22 -12.04 -22.20
CA SER A 553 -29.66 -13.17 -21.38
C SER A 553 -30.72 -12.69 -20.38
N GLU A 554 -31.69 -13.54 -20.11
CA GLU A 554 -32.69 -13.32 -19.07
C GLU A 554 -33.00 -14.65 -18.37
N LEU A 555 -33.21 -14.59 -17.06
CA LEU A 555 -33.52 -15.77 -16.26
C LEU A 555 -34.90 -16.32 -16.64
N VAL A 556 -34.96 -17.64 -16.89
CA VAL A 556 -36.22 -18.35 -17.06
C VAL A 556 -36.93 -18.39 -15.72
N LYS A 557 -38.22 -18.03 -15.72
CA LYS A 557 -39.06 -18.00 -14.51
C LYS A 557 -40.21 -18.99 -14.65
N GLU A 558 -40.39 -19.82 -13.64
CA GLU A 558 -41.59 -20.64 -13.43
C GLU A 558 -42.30 -20.16 -12.16
N ASN A 559 -43.60 -19.92 -12.22
CA ASN A 559 -44.38 -19.37 -11.08
C ASN A 559 -43.76 -18.08 -10.49
N ASN A 560 -43.24 -17.20 -11.34
CA ASN A 560 -42.51 -15.97 -10.99
C ASN A 560 -41.20 -16.18 -10.21
N GLN A 561 -40.68 -17.40 -10.12
CA GLN A 561 -39.39 -17.70 -9.50
C GLN A 561 -38.36 -18.16 -10.54
N PRO A 562 -37.10 -17.71 -10.46
CA PRO A 562 -36.04 -18.20 -11.34
C PRO A 562 -35.83 -19.71 -11.20
N VAL A 563 -35.68 -20.41 -12.33
CA VAL A 563 -35.44 -21.86 -12.35
C VAL A 563 -33.97 -22.15 -12.04
N VAL A 564 -33.72 -22.97 -11.02
CA VAL A 564 -32.36 -23.37 -10.61
C VAL A 564 -31.91 -24.60 -11.41
N VAL A 565 -30.72 -24.53 -12.00
CA VAL A 565 -30.10 -25.61 -12.79
C VAL A 565 -29.10 -26.39 -11.96
N SER A 566 -28.26 -25.71 -11.19
CA SER A 566 -27.26 -26.33 -10.34
C SER A 566 -26.92 -25.45 -9.14
N ARG A 567 -26.26 -26.05 -8.14
CA ARG A 567 -25.77 -25.35 -6.97
C ARG A 567 -24.37 -25.85 -6.60
N ILE A 568 -23.46 -24.91 -6.42
CA ILE A 568 -22.12 -25.06 -5.87
C ILE A 568 -21.95 -24.09 -4.69
N LYS A 569 -20.77 -24.04 -4.07
CA LYS A 569 -20.44 -22.98 -3.11
C LYS A 569 -20.01 -21.72 -3.87
N GLY A 570 -20.70 -20.62 -3.66
CA GLY A 570 -20.33 -19.30 -4.19
C GLY A 570 -19.35 -18.55 -3.30
N LEU A 571 -18.94 -17.35 -3.70
CA LEU A 571 -18.08 -16.49 -2.85
C LEU A 571 -18.70 -16.22 -1.47
N LEU A 572 -20.02 -16.00 -1.40
CA LEU A 572 -20.71 -15.74 -0.14
C LEU A 572 -20.67 -16.96 0.80
N ASP A 573 -20.73 -18.19 0.27
CA ASP A 573 -20.62 -19.41 1.09
C ASP A 573 -19.22 -19.58 1.68
N HIS A 574 -18.20 -18.96 1.05
CA HIS A 574 -16.83 -18.91 1.54
C HIS A 574 -16.55 -17.70 2.43
N GLY A 575 -17.57 -16.90 2.78
CA GLY A 575 -17.44 -15.71 3.62
C GLY A 575 -16.74 -14.54 2.91
N ILE A 576 -16.69 -14.56 1.57
CA ILE A 576 -16.04 -13.53 0.76
C ILE A 576 -17.08 -12.61 0.17
N THR A 577 -16.95 -11.32 0.48
CA THR A 577 -17.73 -10.24 -0.14
C THR A 577 -16.84 -9.45 -1.07
N ILE A 578 -17.35 -9.13 -2.25
CA ILE A 578 -16.72 -8.20 -3.19
C ILE A 578 -17.55 -6.93 -3.28
N ASP A 579 -16.93 -5.81 -3.60
CA ASP A 579 -17.65 -4.55 -3.85
C ASP A 579 -18.00 -4.39 -5.33
N ARG A 580 -17.19 -5.00 -6.19
CA ARG A 580 -17.23 -4.78 -7.63
C ARG A 580 -17.06 -6.08 -8.41
N LEU A 581 -17.90 -6.28 -9.42
CA LEU A 581 -17.78 -7.37 -10.37
C LEU A 581 -17.37 -6.82 -11.75
N ALA A 582 -16.19 -7.21 -12.20
CA ALA A 582 -15.69 -6.99 -13.54
C ALA A 582 -16.34 -7.97 -14.52
N ILE A 583 -16.90 -7.44 -15.62
CA ILE A 583 -17.60 -8.22 -16.66
C ILE A 583 -17.05 -7.93 -18.06
N ASN A 584 -17.06 -8.96 -18.89
CA ASN A 584 -16.58 -8.93 -20.27
C ASN A 584 -17.76 -8.75 -21.25
N ASN A 585 -18.31 -7.53 -21.31
CA ASN A 585 -19.44 -7.18 -22.19
C ASN A 585 -19.09 -6.09 -23.23
N GLY A 586 -17.80 -5.93 -23.54
CA GLY A 586 -17.24 -4.89 -24.42
C GLY A 586 -16.13 -5.47 -25.30
N THR A 587 -16.39 -5.58 -26.59
CA THR A 587 -15.54 -6.31 -27.54
C THR A 587 -14.19 -5.64 -27.75
N SER A 588 -13.10 -6.32 -27.36
CA SER A 588 -11.70 -6.12 -27.75
C SER A 588 -10.93 -4.90 -27.21
N HIS A 589 -9.68 -5.15 -26.78
CA HIS A 589 -8.68 -4.13 -26.53
C HIS A 589 -8.17 -3.53 -27.84
N GLY A 590 -8.54 -2.29 -28.14
CA GLY A 590 -7.99 -1.53 -29.27
C GLY A 590 -8.99 -0.56 -29.89
N ASN A 591 -8.49 0.42 -30.63
CA ASN A 591 -9.33 1.24 -31.49
C ASN A 591 -9.37 0.54 -32.87
N ASN A 592 -10.49 -0.07 -33.21
CA ASN A 592 -10.70 -0.59 -34.57
C ASN A 592 -11.14 0.58 -35.46
N TYR A 593 -10.64 0.65 -36.69
CA TYR A 593 -11.03 1.66 -37.67
C TYR A 593 -11.44 0.95 -38.96
N ASP A 594 -12.44 1.49 -39.66
CA ASP A 594 -12.85 0.98 -40.98
C ASP A 594 -11.79 1.37 -42.02
N LYS A 595 -11.98 0.93 -43.27
CA LYS A 595 -11.00 1.17 -44.34
C LYS A 595 -10.89 2.66 -44.68
N GLU A 596 -11.86 3.45 -44.23
CA GLU A 596 -12.01 4.88 -44.41
C GLU A 596 -11.44 5.67 -43.21
N GLY A 597 -10.91 4.99 -42.19
CA GLY A 597 -10.29 5.61 -41.02
C GLY A 597 -11.29 6.12 -39.98
N ASN A 598 -12.57 5.73 -40.05
CA ASN A 598 -13.54 6.03 -39.01
C ASN A 598 -13.45 4.99 -37.89
N PRO A 599 -13.57 5.38 -36.62
CA PRO A 599 -13.56 4.43 -35.51
C PRO A 599 -14.74 3.46 -35.63
N ILE A 600 -14.44 2.18 -35.76
CA ILE A 600 -15.40 1.09 -35.61
C ILE A 600 -15.73 1.03 -34.12
N GLN A 601 -16.94 1.46 -33.77
CA GLN A 601 -17.50 1.31 -32.44
C GLN A 601 -17.38 -0.15 -31.96
N THR A 602 -16.67 -0.35 -30.85
CA THR A 602 -16.82 -1.58 -30.07
C THR A 602 -18.25 -1.59 -29.52
N LYS A 603 -19.04 -2.57 -29.92
CA LYS A 603 -20.46 -2.65 -29.53
C LYS A 603 -20.53 -3.16 -28.09
N MET A 604 -20.39 -2.25 -27.13
CA MET A 604 -20.65 -2.56 -25.73
C MET A 604 -22.10 -3.01 -25.57
N ASN A 605 -22.29 -4.14 -24.88
CA ASN A 605 -23.61 -4.71 -24.66
C ASN A 605 -24.28 -4.12 -23.40
N ILE A 606 -24.73 -2.86 -23.52
CA ILE A 606 -25.34 -2.10 -22.43
C ILE A 606 -26.53 -2.85 -21.81
N ARG A 607 -27.36 -3.49 -22.64
CA ARG A 607 -28.55 -4.22 -22.19
C ARG A 607 -28.20 -5.43 -21.33
N MET A 608 -27.17 -6.19 -21.70
CA MET A 608 -26.67 -7.30 -20.87
C MET A 608 -26.09 -6.77 -19.55
N THR A 609 -25.26 -5.73 -19.63
CA THR A 609 -24.65 -5.12 -18.44
C THR A 609 -25.71 -4.60 -17.45
N GLN A 610 -26.79 -4.00 -17.95
CA GLN A 610 -27.96 -3.60 -17.13
C GLN A 610 -28.58 -4.78 -16.40
N ALA A 611 -28.85 -5.88 -17.12
CA ALA A 611 -29.47 -7.06 -16.52
C ALA A 611 -28.60 -7.66 -15.41
N ILE A 612 -27.27 -7.69 -15.59
CA ILE A 612 -26.33 -8.16 -14.56
C ILE A 612 -26.32 -7.19 -13.37
N ALA A 613 -26.28 -5.88 -13.60
CA ALA A 613 -26.29 -4.88 -12.53
C ALA A 613 -27.57 -4.98 -11.67
N GLU A 614 -28.73 -5.15 -12.30
CA GLU A 614 -30.01 -5.35 -11.62
C GLU A 614 -30.03 -6.62 -10.77
N ALA A 615 -29.50 -7.72 -11.31
CA ALA A 615 -29.40 -8.99 -10.60
C ALA A 615 -28.48 -8.95 -9.38
N LEU A 616 -27.41 -8.13 -9.43
CA LEU A 616 -26.43 -8.00 -8.35
C LEU A 616 -26.77 -6.93 -7.31
N LYS A 617 -27.71 -6.03 -7.62
CA LYS A 617 -28.14 -4.93 -6.74
C LYS A 617 -28.52 -5.38 -5.31
N PRO A 618 -29.21 -6.52 -5.07
CA PRO A 618 -29.53 -6.99 -3.71
C PRO A 618 -28.30 -7.30 -2.85
N PHE A 619 -27.16 -7.61 -3.47
CA PHE A 619 -25.90 -7.91 -2.79
C PHE A 619 -25.04 -6.66 -2.58
N GLY A 620 -25.48 -5.50 -3.08
CA GLY A 620 -24.75 -4.24 -2.98
C GLY A 620 -23.46 -4.21 -3.81
N ILE A 621 -23.36 -5.06 -4.83
CA ILE A 621 -22.21 -5.18 -5.72
C ILE A 621 -22.41 -4.27 -6.94
N GLU A 622 -21.37 -3.51 -7.28
CA GLU A 622 -21.34 -2.63 -8.44
C GLU A 622 -20.66 -3.28 -9.65
N ILE A 623 -20.98 -2.81 -10.87
CA ILE A 623 -20.39 -3.35 -12.08
C ILE A 623 -19.16 -2.55 -12.53
N VAL A 624 -18.11 -3.27 -12.90
CA VAL A 624 -16.95 -2.74 -13.62
C VAL A 624 -16.96 -3.26 -15.06
N GLN A 625 -17.01 -2.35 -16.01
CA GLN A 625 -17.04 -2.73 -17.43
C GLN A 625 -15.61 -2.86 -17.99
N HIS A 626 -15.25 -4.07 -18.47
CA HIS A 626 -14.05 -4.28 -19.26
C HIS A 626 -14.24 -3.83 -20.71
N GLY A 627 -13.15 -3.40 -21.36
CA GLY A 627 -13.11 -3.20 -22.81
C GLY A 627 -13.85 -1.96 -23.33
N VAL A 628 -13.85 -0.83 -22.61
CA VAL A 628 -14.58 0.40 -23.04
C VAL A 628 -13.78 1.31 -23.98
N THR A 629 -12.67 0.82 -24.51
CA THR A 629 -11.78 1.59 -25.40
C THR A 629 -12.52 2.04 -26.66
N GLY A 630 -12.46 3.33 -26.99
CA GLY A 630 -13.15 3.92 -28.14
C GLY A 630 -14.63 4.28 -27.90
N THR A 631 -15.14 4.12 -26.68
CA THR A 631 -16.53 4.50 -26.34
C THR A 631 -16.71 6.03 -26.40
N PRO A 632 -17.69 6.56 -27.16
CA PRO A 632 -17.96 8.00 -27.20
C PRO A 632 -18.38 8.55 -25.84
N LEU A 633 -17.95 9.77 -25.51
CA LEU A 633 -18.33 10.45 -24.25
C LEU A 633 -19.86 10.57 -24.07
N SER A 634 -20.59 10.71 -25.17
CA SER A 634 -22.06 10.77 -25.20
C SER A 634 -22.75 9.49 -24.70
N VAL A 635 -22.04 8.36 -24.66
CA VAL A 635 -22.55 7.07 -24.18
C VAL A 635 -22.37 6.91 -22.66
N LEU A 636 -21.44 7.64 -22.04
CA LEU A 636 -21.16 7.54 -20.59
C LEU A 636 -22.39 7.74 -19.68
N PRO A 637 -23.32 8.70 -19.95
CA PRO A 637 -24.54 8.81 -19.16
C PRO A 637 -25.43 7.57 -19.21
N GLN A 638 -25.44 6.85 -20.34
CA GLN A 638 -26.20 5.61 -20.52
C GLN A 638 -25.56 4.47 -19.72
N LEU A 639 -24.23 4.39 -19.69
CA LEU A 639 -23.49 3.43 -18.85
C LEU A 639 -23.77 3.63 -17.36
N ARG A 640 -23.87 4.89 -16.93
CA ARG A 640 -24.24 5.23 -15.56
C ARG A 640 -25.68 4.85 -15.23
N ALA A 641 -26.63 5.16 -16.13
CA ALA A 641 -28.02 4.73 -15.99
C ALA A 641 -28.14 3.19 -15.97
N ALA A 642 -27.15 2.50 -16.55
CA ALA A 642 -27.04 1.05 -16.56
C ALA A 642 -26.41 0.42 -15.29
N GLY A 643 -26.03 1.22 -14.29
CA GLY A 643 -25.44 0.71 -13.05
C GLY A 643 -23.95 0.37 -13.14
N ILE A 644 -23.26 0.82 -14.19
CA ILE A 644 -21.80 0.70 -14.30
C ILE A 644 -21.14 1.77 -13.43
N ALA A 645 -20.37 1.33 -12.43
CA ALA A 645 -19.71 2.21 -11.47
C ALA A 645 -18.30 2.62 -11.93
N SER A 646 -17.60 1.72 -12.63
CA SER A 646 -16.29 2.03 -13.22
C SER A 646 -16.08 1.27 -14.53
N ALA A 647 -15.12 1.75 -15.32
CA ALA A 647 -14.76 1.11 -16.58
C ALA A 647 -13.25 1.15 -16.78
N HIS A 648 -12.68 0.08 -17.35
CA HIS A 648 -11.25 -0.01 -17.63
C HIS A 648 -10.92 0.60 -18.99
N VAL A 649 -10.23 1.75 -18.99
CA VAL A 649 -9.85 2.50 -20.19
C VAL A 649 -8.34 2.45 -20.41
N GLY A 650 -7.89 2.02 -21.59
CA GLY A 650 -6.47 2.00 -21.94
C GLY A 650 -5.97 3.22 -22.75
N THR A 651 -6.85 4.03 -23.33
CA THR A 651 -6.47 4.90 -24.48
C THR A 651 -7.15 6.28 -24.57
N HIS A 652 -8.29 6.54 -23.91
CA HIS A 652 -8.98 7.83 -24.10
C HIS A 652 -8.25 9.01 -23.45
N TRP A 653 -7.71 8.85 -22.24
CA TRP A 653 -6.89 9.88 -21.58
C TRP A 653 -5.61 10.20 -22.35
N GLN A 654 -5.00 9.20 -23.02
CA GLN A 654 -3.82 9.39 -23.85
C GLN A 654 -4.14 10.18 -25.12
N ASN A 655 -5.32 9.98 -25.71
CA ASN A 655 -5.81 10.80 -26.82
C ASN A 655 -6.07 12.23 -26.38
N ILE A 656 -6.73 12.45 -25.23
CA ILE A 656 -6.98 13.80 -24.71
C ILE A 656 -5.66 14.54 -24.45
N VAL A 657 -4.66 13.87 -23.87
CA VAL A 657 -3.33 14.46 -23.65
C VAL A 657 -2.64 14.76 -24.97
N TRP A 658 -2.70 13.86 -25.96
CA TRP A 658 -2.12 14.10 -27.28
C TRP A 658 -2.80 15.24 -28.03
N ASP A 659 -4.13 15.29 -28.02
CA ASP A 659 -4.92 16.34 -28.67
C ASP A 659 -4.65 17.68 -27.99
N THR A 660 -4.54 17.72 -26.66
CA THR A 660 -4.18 18.92 -25.90
C THR A 660 -2.75 19.39 -26.16
N LEU A 661 -1.78 18.47 -26.25
CA LEU A 661 -0.39 18.78 -26.57
C LEU A 661 -0.27 19.29 -28.02
N THR A 662 -0.99 18.67 -28.96
CA THR A 662 -1.00 19.07 -30.37
C THR A 662 -1.67 20.43 -30.55
N GLU A 663 -2.74 20.73 -29.82
CA GLU A 663 -3.38 22.04 -29.85
C GLU A 663 -2.47 23.11 -29.25
N LYS A 664 -1.87 22.85 -28.08
CA LYS A 664 -0.91 23.77 -27.44
C LYS A 664 0.37 23.95 -28.27
N ALA A 665 0.82 22.94 -29.01
CA ALA A 665 1.95 23.04 -29.92
C ALA A 665 1.74 24.04 -31.07
N LYS A 666 0.49 24.44 -31.36
CA LYS A 666 0.20 25.51 -32.33
C LYS A 666 0.61 26.90 -31.80
N GLU A 667 0.63 27.05 -30.48
CA GLU A 667 0.82 28.34 -29.81
C GLU A 667 2.16 28.44 -29.07
N ASP A 668 2.78 27.31 -28.70
CA ASP A 668 4.03 27.25 -27.95
C ASP A 668 5.14 26.49 -28.73
N PRO A 669 6.22 27.19 -29.16
CA PRO A 669 7.34 26.59 -29.89
C PRO A 669 8.08 25.48 -29.14
N THR A 670 8.08 25.50 -27.81
CA THR A 670 8.73 24.50 -26.96
C THR A 670 7.92 23.20 -26.98
N ILE A 671 6.59 23.31 -26.87
CA ILE A 671 5.67 22.18 -26.97
C ILE A 671 5.68 21.64 -28.42
N GLN A 672 5.81 22.52 -29.41
CA GLN A 672 5.96 22.12 -30.81
C GLN A 672 7.23 21.28 -31.05
N ALA A 673 8.36 21.67 -30.47
CA ALA A 673 9.60 20.89 -30.54
C ALA A 673 9.47 19.52 -29.87
N LEU A 674 8.78 19.45 -28.72
CA LEU A 674 8.48 18.20 -28.02
C LEU A 674 7.60 17.26 -28.88
N VAL A 675 6.51 17.77 -29.45
CA VAL A 675 5.61 17.01 -30.33
C VAL A 675 6.36 16.50 -31.56
N ASN A 676 7.21 17.32 -32.18
CA ASN A 676 8.02 16.92 -33.33
C ASN A 676 9.05 15.84 -32.98
N ARG A 677 9.70 15.93 -31.81
CA ARG A 677 10.63 14.91 -31.32
C ARG A 677 9.94 13.56 -31.12
N ILE A 678 8.76 13.57 -30.48
CA ILE A 678 7.92 12.38 -30.31
C ILE A 678 7.54 11.76 -31.67
N ARG A 679 7.19 12.60 -32.66
CA ARG A 679 6.83 12.18 -34.02
C ARG A 679 8.00 11.53 -34.77
N THR A 680 9.19 12.12 -34.69
CA THR A 680 10.40 11.58 -35.35
C THR A 680 10.80 10.23 -34.77
N THR A 681 10.82 10.10 -33.44
CA THR A 681 11.19 8.84 -32.77
C THR A 681 10.22 7.69 -33.09
N LEU A 682 8.94 7.99 -33.33
CA LEU A 682 7.94 7.01 -33.77
C LEU A 682 8.26 6.41 -35.13
N VAL A 683 8.59 7.28 -36.09
CA VAL A 683 8.86 6.91 -37.47
C VAL A 683 10.15 6.08 -37.55
N GLU A 684 11.20 6.49 -36.84
CA GLU A 684 12.49 5.79 -36.81
C GLU A 684 12.40 4.40 -36.18
N LYS A 685 11.63 4.25 -35.09
CA LYS A 685 11.62 3.02 -34.27
C LYS A 685 10.61 1.97 -34.73
N TYR A 686 9.51 2.38 -35.40
CA TYR A 686 8.39 1.48 -35.71
C TYR A 686 7.95 1.47 -37.19
N GLY A 687 8.57 2.27 -38.06
CA GLY A 687 8.17 2.44 -39.46
C GLY A 687 8.24 1.19 -40.36
N LYS A 688 8.87 0.08 -39.93
CA LYS A 688 9.01 -1.13 -40.75
C LYS A 688 7.90 -2.19 -40.58
N ASN A 689 7.09 -2.13 -39.52
CA ASN A 689 6.14 -3.20 -39.17
C ASN A 689 4.67 -2.88 -39.48
N TYR A 690 4.37 -1.73 -40.10
CA TYR A 690 3.01 -1.29 -40.40
C TYR A 690 2.92 -0.75 -41.83
N LYS A 691 1.82 -1.05 -42.54
CA LYS A 691 1.44 -0.35 -43.77
C LYS A 691 1.02 1.07 -43.37
N VAL A 692 1.99 1.98 -43.33
CA VAL A 692 1.77 3.42 -43.21
C VAL A 692 1.23 3.89 -44.56
N THR A 693 -0.09 4.02 -44.70
CA THR A 693 -0.66 4.83 -45.78
C THR A 693 -0.47 6.29 -45.41
N SER A 694 0.50 6.90 -46.11
CA SER A 694 0.81 8.34 -46.24
C SER A 694 1.19 9.12 -44.97
N LEU A 695 2.49 9.12 -44.66
CA LEU A 695 3.15 10.29 -44.06
C LEU A 695 3.85 11.08 -45.17
N THR A 696 3.07 11.88 -45.89
CA THR A 696 3.59 13.05 -46.63
C THR A 696 2.85 14.26 -46.05
N PRO A 697 3.52 15.37 -45.73
CA PRO A 697 2.91 16.43 -44.93
C PRO A 697 1.93 17.24 -45.79
N SER A 698 0.65 16.91 -45.68
CA SER A 698 -0.46 17.76 -46.11
C SER A 698 -1.16 18.31 -44.86
N PRO A 699 -1.47 19.62 -44.80
CA PRO A 699 -2.20 20.22 -43.68
C PRO A 699 -3.62 19.65 -43.44
N GLU A 700 -4.16 18.82 -44.33
CA GLU A 700 -5.53 18.30 -44.24
C GLU A 700 -5.68 16.80 -43.92
N GLU A 701 -4.59 16.02 -43.75
CA GLU A 701 -4.70 14.56 -43.55
C GLU A 701 -4.05 14.07 -42.24
N ASP A 702 -4.45 14.66 -41.12
CA ASP A 702 -3.93 14.35 -39.77
C ASP A 702 -4.71 13.23 -39.06
N LYS A 703 -5.07 12.14 -39.78
CA LYS A 703 -5.91 11.07 -39.22
C LYS A 703 -5.09 9.85 -38.78
N VAL A 704 -4.84 9.84 -37.47
CA VAL A 704 -4.57 8.67 -36.59
C VAL A 704 -3.09 8.30 -36.37
N LEU A 705 -2.51 8.90 -35.34
CA LEU A 705 -1.35 8.35 -34.62
C LEU A 705 -1.84 7.40 -33.51
N HIS A 706 -1.32 6.16 -33.46
CA HIS A 706 -1.78 5.15 -32.48
C HIS A 706 -1.27 5.44 -31.04
N ALA A 707 -2.21 5.74 -30.13
CA ALA A 707 -1.94 6.14 -28.74
C ALA A 707 -1.26 5.09 -27.84
N LYS A 708 -1.35 3.80 -28.15
CA LYS A 708 -0.63 2.74 -27.39
C LYS A 708 0.89 2.93 -27.41
N ASN A 709 1.42 3.70 -28.38
CA ASN A 709 2.84 4.00 -28.49
C ASN A 709 3.22 5.36 -27.88
N LEU A 710 2.27 6.25 -27.56
CA LEU A 710 2.57 7.57 -27.00
C LEU A 710 3.31 7.48 -25.66
N ALA A 711 2.85 6.59 -24.77
CA ALA A 711 3.53 6.26 -23.52
C ALA A 711 4.93 5.65 -23.71
N LYS A 712 5.23 5.07 -24.89
CA LYS A 712 6.56 4.52 -25.22
C LYS A 712 7.56 5.59 -25.68
N LEU A 713 7.12 6.83 -25.90
CA LEU A 713 7.91 7.92 -26.50
C LEU A 713 8.17 9.09 -25.57
N ILE A 714 7.37 9.24 -24.52
CA ILE A 714 7.64 10.22 -23.46
C ILE A 714 8.80 9.64 -22.65
N GLY A 715 10.01 9.77 -23.20
CA GLY A 715 11.26 9.52 -22.51
C GLY A 715 11.44 10.52 -21.36
N LYS A 716 12.46 10.27 -20.54
CA LYS A 716 12.80 10.96 -19.28
C LYS A 716 12.92 12.50 -19.32
N ASP A 717 12.78 13.16 -20.48
CA ASP A 717 13.04 14.59 -20.68
C ASP A 717 11.79 15.38 -21.05
#